data_AF-A0A8B8CFN9-F1
#
_entry.id   AF-A0A8B8CFN9-F1
#
_cell.length_a   1.000
_cell.length_b   1.000
_cell.length_c   1.000
_cell.angle_alpha   90.00
_cell.angle_beta   90.00
_cell.angle_gamma   90.00
#
_symmetry.space_group_name_H-M   'P 1'
#
loop_
_entity.id
_entity.type
_entity.pdbx_description
1 polymer ?
#
loop_
_entity_poly.entity_id
_entity_poly.type
_entity_poly.pdbx_seq_one_letter_code
_entity_poly.pdbx_strand_id
1 'polypeptide(L)'
;MVERVFDMNLITFNLVVNILSFVKLTEAQCYKNGTCVCHCADCSSGCQSCSPGWSGSTENFCQKANTLYQFYSMNSENINVLDGNSNTYEESKDSSPFIRVHLKESKVISRLDITIQLVAGNEYSVYVKDNKYATEDDLKCNTFTYNGVGTIQTIPFVCKQPLEGKYIQIVTSLTSTLRVYEIEQFECTNGSFGYNCSDICPNSCSGQCNKVTGRCACNTGFWGTHCNKTCPMRCKAKLCDSASGDCVDCVPGNYGLGCNGQCSPGCQDICNTTSGSCQCKQGFHSADCSQQCIENCNNRFCLQESGFCASCIPGKYGNFCNANCLGDCDGNCVQTTGLCGNCAKGKYGFYCNETCHKNCEGNICDRATGKCSDCVKKAYGLYCNETCPRNCDGDICDRVTGRCKQCKIGYMGDTCLENCPDHCKECSQDGYKCNRCEDGWYGVKCETRCQESCGGNTTCDIDSGWCHVCSVGYFGNFCEQKCSDNCDASYMCDKITGNCRSCKAGKRGPFCAESCSEHCRNLSCSMNESCINGCEDGWFGPQCKYKCNYALRSCAKCKFIDDDDEPVCIQCSDAWFLNGSKCSECPRNCSLCLSDSKCHECKNNHFYGKTCNLPCNAACRNKTCDITGQCTLECENSKYGTKCDQDCPVGCRSCRNALLCLSCEDGFNKNCERCDNNVTCRKGEMFDNIDTITKKDKNVIHAGIIDDT
;
A
#
# COMPACT_ATOMS: atom_id res chain seq x y z
N MET A 1 -33.51 -43.52 34.71
CA MET A 1 -34.63 -44.48 34.88
C MET A 1 -34.03 -45.82 34.48
N VAL A 2 -33.70 -46.77 35.37
CA VAL A 2 -34.55 -47.46 36.38
C VAL A 2 -35.70 -48.16 35.63
N GLU A 3 -35.93 -49.49 35.68
CA GLU A 3 -35.68 -50.56 36.69
C GLU A 3 -34.77 -51.70 36.11
N ARG A 4 -34.31 -52.81 36.74
CA ARG A 4 -34.52 -53.57 38.01
C ARG A 4 -35.73 -54.54 38.06
N VAL A 5 -35.70 -55.75 38.67
CA VAL A 5 -34.60 -56.69 39.05
C VAL A 5 -35.16 -58.15 38.99
N PHE A 6 -34.41 -59.20 39.41
CA PHE A 6 -34.80 -60.63 39.65
C PHE A 6 -36.27 -60.88 40.12
N ASP A 7 -36.89 -62.07 39.97
CA ASP A 7 -36.43 -63.38 40.48
C ASP A 7 -37.29 -64.62 40.04
N MET A 8 -36.79 -65.85 40.33
CA MET A 8 -37.47 -67.18 40.39
C MET A 8 -38.22 -67.73 39.12
N ASN A 9 -38.33 -69.05 38.86
CA ASN A 9 -38.20 -70.23 39.73
C ASN A 9 -37.79 -71.53 38.96
N LEU A 10 -37.55 -72.63 39.70
CA LEU A 10 -37.27 -73.99 39.20
C LEU A 10 -38.53 -74.90 39.29
N ILE A 11 -38.43 -76.20 38.95
CA ILE A 11 -39.45 -77.29 39.08
C ILE A 11 -40.43 -77.33 37.88
N THR A 12 -40.82 -78.46 37.25
CA THR A 12 -40.67 -79.93 37.53
C THR A 12 -40.23 -80.73 36.29
N PHE A 13 -39.78 -81.97 36.49
CA PHE A 13 -39.57 -82.99 35.45
C PHE A 13 -40.77 -83.97 35.35
N ASN A 14 -40.84 -84.74 34.25
CA ASN A 14 -41.77 -85.84 33.90
C ASN A 14 -43.04 -85.51 33.10
N LEU A 15 -43.12 -86.11 31.90
CA LEU A 15 -44.36 -86.73 31.42
C LEU A 15 -43.98 -87.97 30.58
N VAL A 16 -44.18 -89.16 31.15
CA VAL A 16 -43.87 -90.43 30.48
C VAL A 16 -44.99 -90.77 29.50
N VAL A 17 -44.66 -90.87 28.22
CA VAL A 17 -45.55 -91.45 27.20
C VAL A 17 -44.95 -92.78 26.76
N ASN A 18 -45.43 -93.87 27.38
CA ASN A 18 -45.17 -95.23 26.90
C ASN A 18 -46.04 -95.49 25.66
N ILE A 19 -45.44 -95.46 24.47
CA ILE A 19 -46.01 -96.08 23.28
C ILE A 19 -44.97 -97.04 22.69
N LEU A 20 -45.14 -98.31 23.06
CA LEU A 20 -44.89 -99.53 22.31
C LEU A 20 -43.75 -99.53 21.29
N SER A 21 -42.74 -100.36 21.57
CA SER A 21 -41.70 -100.79 20.63
C SER A 21 -42.29 -101.53 19.42
N PHE A 22 -42.69 -100.78 18.39
CA PHE A 22 -42.97 -101.33 17.07
C PHE A 22 -41.76 -101.18 16.14
N VAL A 23 -41.64 -102.14 15.23
CA VAL A 23 -40.50 -102.35 14.32
C VAL A 23 -40.08 -101.06 13.64
N LYS A 24 -38.78 -100.76 13.68
CA LYS A 24 -38.17 -99.67 12.93
C LYS A 24 -38.14 -100.03 11.44
N LEU A 25 -39.25 -99.81 10.72
CA LEU A 25 -39.31 -99.97 9.27
C LEU A 25 -38.22 -99.10 8.62
N THR A 26 -37.36 -99.72 7.84
CA THR A 26 -36.38 -99.04 6.99
C THR A 26 -37.10 -98.30 5.85
N GLU A 27 -37.23 -96.98 6.00
CA GLU A 27 -38.03 -96.06 5.17
C GLU A 27 -37.51 -95.87 3.73
N ALA A 28 -37.46 -96.92 2.91
CA ALA A 28 -36.97 -96.82 1.54
C ALA A 28 -38.06 -96.94 0.45
N GLN A 29 -39.30 -97.29 0.81
CA GLN A 29 -40.51 -97.11 -0.03
C GLN A 29 -41.79 -96.72 0.76
N CYS A 30 -41.65 -95.90 1.81
CA CYS A 30 -42.79 -95.36 2.56
C CYS A 30 -43.26 -94.03 1.98
N TYR A 31 -44.49 -93.99 1.44
CA TYR A 31 -45.13 -92.75 1.00
C TYR A 31 -45.48 -91.85 2.21
N LYS A 32 -45.57 -90.53 2.02
CA LYS A 32 -45.80 -89.53 3.10
C LYS A 32 -47.14 -89.66 3.85
N ASN A 33 -48.03 -90.53 3.40
CA ASN A 33 -49.28 -90.93 4.06
C ASN A 33 -49.12 -92.12 5.03
N GLY A 34 -47.90 -92.69 5.16
CA GLY A 34 -47.60 -93.85 5.99
C GLY A 34 -47.74 -95.21 5.30
N THR A 35 -48.15 -95.28 4.02
CA THR A 35 -48.20 -96.58 3.30
C THR A 35 -46.82 -96.93 2.76
N CYS A 36 -46.20 -98.00 3.28
CA CYS A 36 -44.97 -98.57 2.75
C CYS A 36 -45.28 -99.69 1.75
N VAL A 37 -44.60 -99.72 0.61
CA VAL A 37 -44.66 -100.87 -0.30
C VAL A 37 -43.70 -101.94 0.21
N CYS A 38 -44.20 -103.17 0.40
CA CYS A 38 -43.43 -104.32 0.86
C CYS A 38 -43.41 -105.38 -0.24
N HIS A 39 -42.21 -105.87 -0.58
CA HIS A 39 -41.99 -106.83 -1.68
C HIS A 39 -41.55 -108.20 -1.15
N CYS A 40 -42.09 -108.59 -0.01
CA CYS A 40 -41.81 -109.84 0.70
C CYS A 40 -43.01 -110.79 0.68
N ALA A 41 -42.76 -112.09 0.82
CA ALA A 41 -43.81 -113.12 0.78
C ALA A 41 -44.75 -113.05 2.00
N ASP A 42 -44.23 -112.61 3.14
CA ASP A 42 -45.00 -112.09 4.28
C ASP A 42 -44.38 -110.76 4.72
N CYS A 43 -45.23 -109.85 5.19
CA CYS A 43 -44.90 -108.53 5.71
C CYS A 43 -45.48 -108.29 7.12
N SER A 44 -46.25 -109.24 7.68
CA SER A 44 -46.98 -109.10 8.93
C SER A 44 -46.08 -109.09 10.18
N SER A 45 -44.93 -109.76 10.10
CA SER A 45 -43.96 -109.92 11.19
C SER A 45 -42.56 -109.36 10.86
N GLY A 46 -42.44 -108.68 9.71
CA GLY A 46 -41.16 -108.38 9.06
C GLY A 46 -40.92 -109.31 7.86
N CYS A 47 -39.97 -108.94 7.01
CA CYS A 47 -39.65 -109.69 5.80
C CYS A 47 -38.86 -110.97 6.14
N GLN A 48 -39.39 -112.15 5.79
CA GLN A 48 -38.66 -113.42 5.96
C GLN A 48 -38.02 -113.91 4.66
N SER A 49 -38.66 -113.64 3.52
CA SER A 49 -38.14 -113.89 2.17
C SER A 49 -38.74 -112.90 1.18
N CYS A 50 -38.03 -112.63 0.10
CA CYS A 50 -38.54 -111.82 -1.01
C CYS A 50 -39.67 -112.54 -1.75
N SER A 51 -40.59 -111.77 -2.34
CA SER A 51 -41.57 -112.29 -3.29
C SER A 51 -40.91 -112.67 -4.63
N PRO A 52 -41.49 -113.57 -5.43
CA PRO A 52 -40.99 -113.89 -6.77
C PRO A 52 -40.80 -112.62 -7.63
N GLY A 53 -39.66 -112.54 -8.32
CA GLY A 53 -39.26 -111.35 -9.08
C GLY A 53 -38.66 -110.21 -8.22
N TRP A 54 -38.40 -110.42 -6.92
CA TRP A 54 -37.79 -109.43 -6.02
C TRP A 54 -36.58 -109.98 -5.25
N SER A 55 -35.64 -109.10 -4.92
CA SER A 55 -34.37 -109.42 -4.21
C SER A 55 -33.89 -108.21 -3.39
N GLY A 56 -32.73 -108.30 -2.75
CA GLY A 56 -32.17 -107.28 -1.87
C GLY A 56 -31.81 -107.85 -0.52
N SER A 57 -32.03 -107.08 0.56
CA SER A 57 -32.02 -107.62 1.92
C SER A 57 -33.45 -107.79 2.41
N THR A 58 -33.71 -108.82 3.21
CA THR A 58 -34.95 -108.90 3.98
C THR A 58 -35.05 -107.72 4.96
N GLU A 59 -33.91 -107.26 5.49
CA GLU A 59 -33.82 -106.05 6.33
C GLU A 59 -34.20 -104.75 5.60
N ASN A 60 -34.31 -104.74 4.26
CA ASN A 60 -34.78 -103.59 3.48
C ASN A 60 -36.03 -103.88 2.62
N PHE A 61 -36.81 -104.90 3.00
CA PHE A 61 -38.06 -105.29 2.35
C PHE A 61 -37.94 -105.66 0.86
N CYS A 62 -36.77 -106.19 0.45
CA CYS A 62 -36.50 -106.71 -0.88
C CYS A 62 -36.74 -105.70 -2.02
N GLN A 63 -36.10 -104.53 -1.92
CA GLN A 63 -36.30 -103.40 -2.84
C GLN A 63 -35.55 -103.46 -4.19
N LYS A 64 -35.06 -104.64 -4.59
CA LYS A 64 -34.61 -104.86 -5.97
C LYS A 64 -35.70 -105.55 -6.77
N ALA A 65 -36.27 -104.87 -7.76
CA ALA A 65 -37.12 -105.50 -8.75
C ALA A 65 -36.24 -106.24 -9.77
N ASN A 66 -36.58 -107.48 -10.12
CA ASN A 66 -36.04 -108.12 -11.33
C ASN A 66 -36.73 -107.48 -12.55
N THR A 67 -36.02 -106.59 -13.24
CA THR A 67 -36.54 -105.85 -14.40
C THR A 67 -36.73 -106.71 -15.65
N LEU A 68 -36.32 -107.99 -15.62
CA LEU A 68 -36.51 -108.96 -16.69
C LEU A 68 -37.60 -110.01 -16.37
N TYR A 69 -38.14 -110.03 -15.15
CA TYR A 69 -39.22 -110.95 -14.77
C TYR A 69 -40.44 -110.75 -15.70
N GLN A 70 -40.84 -111.84 -16.37
CA GLN A 70 -41.89 -111.88 -17.40
C GLN A 70 -41.68 -110.89 -18.57
N PHE A 71 -40.44 -110.48 -18.85
CA PHE A 71 -40.12 -109.37 -19.75
C PHE A 71 -39.84 -109.77 -21.21
N TYR A 72 -40.45 -110.86 -21.67
CA TYR A 72 -40.25 -111.41 -23.02
C TYR A 72 -41.19 -110.77 -24.07
N SER A 73 -40.83 -110.92 -25.34
CA SER A 73 -41.64 -110.49 -26.48
C SER A 73 -42.83 -111.43 -26.74
N MET A 74 -43.97 -110.91 -27.22
CA MET A 74 -45.20 -111.68 -27.48
C MET A 74 -45.05 -112.83 -28.51
N ASN A 75 -43.98 -112.80 -29.31
CA ASN A 75 -43.63 -113.87 -30.26
C ASN A 75 -42.70 -114.93 -29.65
N SER A 76 -42.63 -115.01 -28.32
CA SER A 76 -41.86 -116.02 -27.59
C SER A 76 -42.83 -116.86 -26.77
N GLU A 77 -42.92 -118.15 -27.10
CA GLU A 77 -43.57 -119.15 -26.26
C GLU A 77 -42.86 -119.21 -24.90
N ASN A 78 -43.60 -119.53 -23.83
CA ASN A 78 -43.20 -119.41 -22.41
C ASN A 78 -41.71 -119.67 -22.15
N ILE A 79 -40.90 -118.60 -22.06
CA ILE A 79 -39.45 -118.69 -21.83
C ILE A 79 -39.20 -119.03 -20.37
N ASN A 80 -38.64 -120.21 -20.12
CA ASN A 80 -38.39 -120.77 -18.78
C ASN A 80 -37.28 -120.06 -17.98
N VAL A 81 -36.60 -119.07 -18.57
CA VAL A 81 -35.45 -118.35 -17.97
C VAL A 81 -35.72 -116.88 -17.68
N LEU A 82 -36.99 -116.45 -17.73
CA LEU A 82 -37.47 -115.15 -17.28
C LEU A 82 -38.78 -115.29 -16.46
N ASP A 83 -39.05 -116.48 -15.93
CA ASP A 83 -40.31 -116.78 -15.23
C ASP A 83 -40.18 -116.66 -13.70
N GLY A 84 -38.96 -116.42 -13.19
CA GLY A 84 -38.64 -116.32 -11.76
C GLY A 84 -38.62 -117.65 -11.02
N ASN A 85 -38.63 -118.78 -11.72
CA ASN A 85 -38.61 -120.12 -11.14
C ASN A 85 -37.31 -120.85 -11.51
N SER A 86 -36.31 -120.75 -10.64
CA SER A 86 -34.98 -121.39 -10.80
C SER A 86 -34.97 -122.94 -10.80
N ASN A 87 -36.14 -123.59 -10.93
CA ASN A 87 -36.31 -125.02 -11.12
C ASN A 87 -36.70 -125.39 -12.57
N THR A 88 -37.29 -124.47 -13.34
CA THR A 88 -37.47 -124.58 -14.79
C THR A 88 -36.17 -124.21 -15.51
N TYR A 89 -36.00 -124.61 -16.79
CA TYR A 89 -34.80 -124.31 -17.57
C TYR A 89 -35.03 -124.35 -19.07
N GLU A 90 -34.24 -123.56 -19.80
CA GLU A 90 -34.02 -123.70 -21.25
C GLU A 90 -32.78 -124.56 -21.52
N GLU A 91 -32.79 -125.35 -22.61
CA GLU A 91 -31.74 -126.32 -22.94
C GLU A 91 -31.34 -126.28 -24.43
N SER A 92 -30.07 -126.00 -24.72
CA SER A 92 -29.48 -126.16 -26.07
C SER A 92 -28.53 -127.37 -26.09
N LYS A 93 -28.68 -128.22 -27.11
CA LYS A 93 -27.89 -129.44 -27.35
C LYS A 93 -27.05 -129.35 -28.64
N ASP A 94 -26.90 -128.15 -29.18
CA ASP A 94 -26.21 -127.92 -30.46
C ASP A 94 -24.70 -128.16 -30.35
N SER A 95 -24.03 -128.33 -31.50
CA SER A 95 -22.56 -128.45 -31.58
C SER A 95 -21.82 -127.17 -31.17
N SER A 96 -22.52 -126.06 -31.00
CA SER A 96 -22.02 -124.80 -30.43
C SER A 96 -23.18 -124.17 -29.65
N PRO A 97 -23.47 -124.67 -28.43
CA PRO A 97 -24.75 -124.43 -27.79
C PRO A 97 -24.88 -123.02 -27.24
N PHE A 98 -26.05 -122.42 -27.49
CA PHE A 98 -26.37 -121.06 -27.07
C PHE A 98 -27.84 -120.93 -26.68
N ILE A 99 -28.12 -120.02 -25.75
CA ILE A 99 -29.47 -119.60 -25.40
C ILE A 99 -29.57 -118.11 -25.69
N ARG A 100 -30.62 -117.69 -26.42
CA ARG A 100 -30.87 -116.28 -26.76
C ARG A 100 -32.30 -115.90 -26.40
N VAL A 101 -32.43 -114.97 -25.46
CA VAL A 101 -33.72 -114.40 -25.02
C VAL A 101 -33.98 -113.10 -25.76
N HIS A 102 -35.25 -112.84 -26.11
CA HIS A 102 -35.70 -111.61 -26.77
C HIS A 102 -36.59 -110.81 -25.83
N LEU A 103 -36.07 -109.67 -25.37
CA LEU A 103 -36.74 -108.76 -24.45
C LEU A 103 -37.83 -107.96 -25.16
N LYS A 104 -38.85 -107.55 -24.40
CA LYS A 104 -39.99 -106.77 -24.90
C LYS A 104 -39.58 -105.40 -25.47
N GLU A 105 -38.56 -104.79 -24.89
CA GLU A 105 -37.96 -103.50 -25.29
C GLU A 105 -36.47 -103.51 -24.91
N SER A 106 -35.75 -102.44 -25.28
CA SER A 106 -34.33 -102.29 -24.97
C SER A 106 -34.10 -102.15 -23.46
N LYS A 107 -33.05 -102.77 -22.93
CA LYS A 107 -32.59 -102.59 -21.55
C LYS A 107 -31.11 -102.25 -21.50
N VAL A 108 -30.78 -101.28 -20.66
CA VAL A 108 -29.41 -100.98 -20.25
C VAL A 108 -29.06 -101.95 -19.12
N ILE A 109 -28.04 -102.76 -19.34
CA ILE A 109 -27.61 -103.86 -18.49
C ILE A 109 -26.18 -103.59 -18.03
N SER A 110 -26.00 -103.43 -16.72
CA SER A 110 -24.69 -103.31 -16.06
C SER A 110 -24.27 -104.58 -15.30
N ARG A 111 -25.24 -105.43 -14.96
CA ARG A 111 -25.06 -106.75 -14.33
C ARG A 111 -26.24 -107.65 -14.67
N LEU A 112 -25.97 -108.93 -14.89
CA LEU A 112 -26.98 -110.00 -14.91
C LEU A 112 -26.58 -111.07 -13.89
N ASP A 113 -27.52 -111.52 -13.08
CA ASP A 113 -27.34 -112.70 -12.22
C ASP A 113 -28.02 -113.88 -12.90
N ILE A 114 -27.25 -114.91 -13.29
CA ILE A 114 -27.74 -115.97 -14.16
C ILE A 114 -27.52 -117.34 -13.53
N THR A 115 -28.59 -118.12 -13.38
CA THR A 115 -28.54 -119.48 -12.85
C THR A 115 -28.29 -120.47 -13.99
N ILE A 116 -27.16 -121.20 -13.96
CA ILE A 116 -26.67 -122.01 -15.09
C ILE A 116 -26.24 -123.39 -14.58
N GLN A 117 -26.42 -124.45 -15.40
CA GLN A 117 -25.72 -125.72 -15.17
C GLN A 117 -24.24 -125.59 -15.57
N LEU A 118 -23.38 -125.67 -14.56
CA LEU A 118 -21.92 -125.55 -14.69
C LEU A 118 -21.25 -126.91 -14.94
N VAL A 119 -20.27 -126.91 -15.84
CA VAL A 119 -19.43 -128.07 -16.17
C VAL A 119 -17.96 -127.64 -16.04
N ALA A 120 -17.13 -128.47 -15.41
CA ALA A 120 -15.72 -128.13 -15.19
C ALA A 120 -14.95 -128.08 -16.51
N GLY A 121 -14.20 -127.00 -16.74
CA GLY A 121 -13.49 -126.70 -17.98
C GLY A 121 -14.29 -125.86 -18.99
N ASN A 122 -15.57 -125.58 -18.75
CA ASN A 122 -16.36 -124.70 -19.62
C ASN A 122 -16.11 -123.22 -19.33
N GLU A 123 -16.09 -122.43 -20.39
CA GLU A 123 -16.25 -120.97 -20.34
C GLU A 123 -17.67 -120.61 -20.76
N TYR A 124 -18.26 -119.62 -20.08
CA TYR A 124 -19.60 -119.10 -20.29
C TYR A 124 -19.49 -117.61 -20.61
N SER A 125 -19.85 -117.19 -21.82
CA SER A 125 -19.82 -115.78 -22.22
C SER A 125 -21.23 -115.22 -22.39
N VAL A 126 -21.48 -114.04 -21.84
CA VAL A 126 -22.77 -113.36 -21.88
C VAL A 126 -22.66 -112.09 -22.71
N TYR A 127 -23.56 -111.94 -23.68
CA TYR A 127 -23.63 -110.80 -24.58
C TYR A 127 -24.98 -110.09 -24.46
N VAL A 128 -24.95 -108.77 -24.57
CA VAL A 128 -26.13 -107.89 -24.63
C VAL A 128 -26.10 -107.19 -25.98
N LYS A 129 -27.14 -107.37 -26.80
CA LYS A 129 -27.16 -106.96 -28.21
C LYS A 129 -28.50 -106.32 -28.57
N ASP A 130 -28.51 -105.22 -29.31
CA ASP A 130 -29.76 -104.73 -29.92
C ASP A 130 -30.13 -105.52 -31.18
N ASN A 131 -29.13 -105.95 -31.96
CA ASN A 131 -29.32 -106.76 -33.17
C ASN A 131 -29.05 -108.25 -32.88
N LYS A 132 -30.04 -109.10 -33.19
CA LYS A 132 -30.01 -110.57 -33.07
C LYS A 132 -28.77 -111.22 -33.70
N TYR A 133 -28.21 -110.63 -34.76
CA TYR A 133 -27.12 -111.18 -35.56
C TYR A 133 -25.74 -110.58 -35.25
N ALA A 134 -25.63 -109.62 -34.32
CA ALA A 134 -24.34 -109.01 -34.01
C ALA A 134 -23.37 -110.01 -33.36
N THR A 135 -22.08 -109.91 -33.72
CA THR A 135 -21.00 -110.81 -33.29
C THR A 135 -19.79 -110.07 -32.72
N GLU A 136 -19.90 -108.76 -32.47
CA GLU A 136 -18.82 -107.93 -31.94
C GLU A 136 -18.50 -108.27 -30.47
N ASP A 137 -17.21 -108.18 -30.13
CA ASP A 137 -16.71 -108.53 -28.80
C ASP A 137 -16.96 -107.42 -27.76
N ASP A 138 -17.23 -106.18 -28.20
CA ASP A 138 -17.64 -105.05 -27.34
C ASP A 138 -19.08 -105.20 -26.79
N LEU A 139 -19.88 -106.08 -27.40
CA LEU A 139 -21.21 -106.47 -26.92
C LEU A 139 -21.15 -107.58 -25.85
N LYS A 140 -19.95 -108.05 -25.49
CA LYS A 140 -19.71 -109.06 -24.45
C LYS A 140 -19.71 -108.38 -23.08
N CYS A 141 -20.76 -108.63 -22.30
CA CYS A 141 -20.87 -108.15 -20.92
C CYS A 141 -19.68 -108.67 -20.09
N ASN A 142 -19.56 -110.00 -19.98
CA ASN A 142 -18.43 -110.65 -19.31
C ASN A 142 -18.28 -112.12 -19.73
N THR A 143 -17.27 -112.81 -19.22
CA THR A 143 -17.03 -114.25 -19.39
C THR A 143 -16.59 -114.88 -18.07
N PHE A 144 -17.08 -116.09 -17.80
CA PHE A 144 -16.83 -116.83 -16.57
C PHE A 144 -16.38 -118.26 -16.89
N THR A 145 -15.30 -118.70 -16.26
CA THR A 145 -14.66 -120.00 -16.53
C THR A 145 -14.74 -120.88 -15.28
N TYR A 146 -15.44 -122.02 -15.37
CA TYR A 146 -15.73 -122.85 -14.21
C TYR A 146 -14.75 -124.02 -14.06
N ASN A 147 -14.11 -124.13 -12.90
CA ASN A 147 -13.11 -125.16 -12.59
C ASN A 147 -13.44 -125.92 -11.28
N GLY A 148 -14.70 -125.88 -10.83
CA GLY A 148 -15.13 -126.39 -9.52
C GLY A 148 -15.85 -127.75 -9.56
N VAL A 149 -16.32 -128.17 -8.37
CA VAL A 149 -17.18 -129.35 -8.18
C VAL A 149 -18.54 -128.88 -7.66
N GLY A 150 -19.59 -129.13 -8.45
CA GLY A 150 -20.96 -128.65 -8.22
C GLY A 150 -21.61 -128.29 -9.55
N THR A 151 -22.91 -128.59 -9.71
CA THR A 151 -23.54 -128.65 -11.04
C THR A 151 -24.43 -127.46 -11.40
N ILE A 152 -25.07 -126.76 -10.47
CA ILE A 152 -25.95 -125.61 -10.77
C ILE A 152 -25.63 -124.48 -9.80
N GLN A 153 -25.38 -123.27 -10.30
CA GLN A 153 -25.11 -122.08 -9.48
C GLN A 153 -25.60 -120.80 -10.18
N THR A 154 -25.90 -119.77 -9.41
CA THR A 154 -26.18 -118.40 -9.90
C THR A 154 -24.88 -117.60 -9.98
N ILE A 155 -24.52 -117.15 -11.18
CA ILE A 155 -23.26 -116.45 -11.46
C ILE A 155 -23.53 -114.97 -11.80
N PRO A 156 -22.87 -114.01 -11.12
CA PRO A 156 -23.03 -112.58 -11.37
C PRO A 156 -22.14 -112.10 -12.52
N PHE A 157 -22.70 -111.97 -13.72
CA PHE A 157 -22.05 -111.36 -14.88
C PHE A 157 -22.14 -109.83 -14.80
N VAL A 158 -21.17 -109.21 -14.13
CA VAL A 158 -20.99 -107.75 -14.11
C VAL A 158 -20.36 -107.30 -15.44
N CYS A 159 -20.98 -106.37 -16.16
CA CYS A 159 -20.49 -105.92 -17.45
C CYS A 159 -19.35 -104.90 -17.30
N LYS A 160 -18.37 -104.93 -18.22
CA LYS A 160 -17.23 -103.97 -18.23
C LYS A 160 -17.65 -102.50 -18.31
N GLN A 161 -18.78 -102.26 -18.98
CA GLN A 161 -19.50 -101.00 -19.07
C GLN A 161 -21.00 -101.33 -19.18
N PRO A 162 -21.93 -100.40 -18.89
CA PRO A 162 -23.35 -100.62 -19.17
C PRO A 162 -23.56 -100.85 -20.68
N LEU A 163 -24.17 -101.99 -21.04
CA LEU A 163 -24.49 -102.34 -22.42
C LEU A 163 -26.00 -102.21 -22.64
N GLU A 164 -26.42 -101.67 -23.79
CA GLU A 164 -27.83 -101.58 -24.14
C GLU A 164 -28.23 -102.61 -25.21
N GLY A 165 -29.37 -103.28 -25.04
CA GLY A 165 -29.91 -104.16 -26.09
C GLY A 165 -31.25 -104.83 -25.77
N LYS A 166 -31.79 -105.50 -26.79
CA LYS A 166 -33.04 -106.27 -26.77
C LYS A 166 -32.83 -107.78 -26.73
N TYR A 167 -31.60 -108.26 -26.89
CA TYR A 167 -31.24 -109.68 -26.89
C TYR A 167 -30.14 -109.95 -25.87
N ILE A 168 -30.43 -110.86 -24.93
CA ILE A 168 -29.41 -111.47 -24.07
C ILE A 168 -29.03 -112.80 -24.71
N GLN A 169 -27.75 -113.02 -24.97
CA GLN A 169 -27.23 -114.27 -25.54
C GLN A 169 -26.13 -114.87 -24.66
N ILE A 170 -26.32 -116.11 -24.25
CA ILE A 170 -25.38 -116.92 -23.46
C ILE A 170 -24.80 -117.99 -24.39
N VAL A 171 -23.48 -118.16 -24.39
CA VAL A 171 -22.76 -119.17 -25.20
C VAL A 171 -21.74 -119.91 -24.34
N THR A 172 -21.37 -121.13 -24.73
CA THR A 172 -20.31 -121.92 -24.06
C THR A 172 -19.19 -122.35 -25.00
N SER A 173 -17.99 -122.56 -24.46
CA SER A 173 -16.78 -122.90 -25.23
C SER A 173 -16.66 -124.38 -25.63
N LEU A 174 -17.28 -125.31 -24.88
CA LEU A 174 -17.26 -126.75 -25.20
C LEU A 174 -18.59 -127.23 -25.79
N THR A 175 -18.55 -128.33 -26.53
CA THR A 175 -19.70 -128.97 -27.20
C THR A 175 -20.57 -129.78 -26.22
N SER A 176 -20.93 -129.17 -25.09
CA SER A 176 -21.70 -129.77 -24.00
C SER A 176 -23.04 -129.06 -23.83
N THR A 177 -24.12 -129.80 -23.56
CA THR A 177 -25.46 -129.25 -23.33
C THR A 177 -25.46 -128.04 -22.39
N LEU A 178 -25.91 -126.89 -22.89
CA LEU A 178 -26.11 -125.68 -22.10
C LEU A 178 -27.52 -125.72 -21.49
N ARG A 179 -27.61 -125.64 -20.15
CA ARG A 179 -28.86 -125.35 -19.44
C ARG A 179 -28.75 -124.05 -18.66
N VAL A 180 -29.72 -123.18 -18.84
CA VAL A 180 -29.90 -121.94 -18.06
C VAL A 180 -31.27 -122.04 -17.40
N TYR A 181 -31.34 -121.68 -16.13
CA TYR A 181 -32.53 -121.82 -15.28
C TYR A 181 -33.26 -120.49 -15.08
N GLU A 182 -32.54 -119.37 -14.90
CA GLU A 182 -33.14 -118.02 -14.78
C GLU A 182 -32.09 -116.95 -15.12
N ILE A 183 -32.52 -115.81 -15.68
CA ILE A 183 -31.71 -114.63 -15.99
C ILE A 183 -32.31 -113.40 -15.30
N GLU A 184 -31.65 -112.88 -14.27
CA GLU A 184 -32.17 -111.77 -13.45
C GLU A 184 -31.38 -110.48 -13.66
N GLN A 185 -32.09 -109.34 -13.78
CA GLN A 185 -31.50 -108.01 -13.71
C GLN A 185 -32.15 -107.23 -12.56
N PHE A 186 -31.40 -106.99 -11.50
CA PHE A 186 -31.93 -106.36 -10.30
C PHE A 186 -31.66 -104.86 -10.22
N GLU A 187 -32.71 -104.04 -10.21
CA GLU A 187 -32.64 -102.60 -10.00
C GLU A 187 -33.34 -102.14 -8.71
N CYS A 188 -32.77 -101.14 -8.04
CA CYS A 188 -33.41 -100.46 -6.92
C CYS A 188 -34.74 -99.79 -7.31
N THR A 189 -35.64 -99.70 -6.34
CA THR A 189 -36.89 -98.97 -6.46
C THR A 189 -36.68 -97.46 -6.41
N ASN A 190 -37.68 -96.71 -6.88
CA ASN A 190 -37.59 -95.24 -6.95
C ASN A 190 -37.62 -94.64 -5.54
N GLY A 191 -36.47 -94.15 -5.07
CA GLY A 191 -36.29 -93.62 -3.73
C GLY A 191 -35.08 -94.17 -2.99
N SER A 192 -34.49 -95.28 -3.47
CA SER A 192 -33.30 -95.89 -2.88
C SER A 192 -32.20 -96.17 -3.91
N PHE A 193 -30.96 -96.34 -3.41
CA PHE A 193 -29.76 -96.56 -4.22
C PHE A 193 -28.71 -97.42 -3.50
N GLY A 194 -27.62 -97.71 -4.22
CA GLY A 194 -26.45 -98.41 -3.67
C GLY A 194 -26.56 -99.93 -3.77
N TYR A 195 -25.52 -100.65 -3.33
CA TYR A 195 -25.37 -102.09 -3.64
C TYR A 195 -26.58 -102.95 -3.27
N ASN A 196 -27.24 -102.66 -2.14
CA ASN A 196 -28.43 -103.38 -1.67
C ASN A 196 -29.73 -102.56 -1.73
N CYS A 197 -29.71 -101.32 -2.24
CA CYS A 197 -30.85 -100.39 -2.16
C CYS A 197 -31.20 -99.97 -0.71
N SER A 198 -30.19 -99.94 0.17
CA SER A 198 -30.34 -99.53 1.58
C SER A 198 -30.13 -98.02 1.81
N ASP A 199 -29.51 -97.31 0.86
CA ASP A 199 -29.28 -95.87 0.94
C ASP A 199 -30.48 -95.12 0.34
N ILE A 200 -30.97 -94.07 1.02
CA ILE A 200 -32.18 -93.35 0.64
C ILE A 200 -31.82 -92.08 -0.15
N CYS A 201 -32.51 -91.82 -1.26
CA CYS A 201 -32.37 -90.58 -2.02
C CYS A 201 -32.67 -89.36 -1.13
N PRO A 202 -31.74 -88.39 -0.98
CA PRO A 202 -31.94 -87.24 -0.11
C PRO A 202 -33.20 -86.42 -0.42
N ASN A 203 -33.96 -86.03 0.60
CA ASN A 203 -35.15 -85.16 0.47
C ASN A 203 -34.86 -83.78 -0.17
N SER A 204 -33.59 -83.39 -0.26
CA SER A 204 -33.09 -82.20 -0.95
C SER A 204 -32.87 -82.40 -2.45
N CYS A 205 -33.08 -83.61 -3.00
CA CYS A 205 -33.10 -83.85 -4.45
C CYS A 205 -34.37 -83.25 -5.10
N SER A 206 -34.25 -82.65 -6.28
CA SER A 206 -35.37 -82.11 -7.08
C SER A 206 -36.10 -83.17 -7.91
N GLY A 207 -36.03 -84.43 -7.49
CA GLY A 207 -36.44 -85.60 -8.26
C GLY A 207 -35.80 -86.87 -7.73
N GLN A 208 -35.72 -87.91 -8.56
CA GLN A 208 -35.07 -89.18 -8.21
C GLN A 208 -33.55 -89.05 -8.21
N CYS A 209 -32.87 -89.83 -7.37
CA CYS A 209 -31.42 -89.99 -7.40
C CYS A 209 -31.01 -91.19 -8.28
N ASN A 210 -29.76 -91.21 -8.72
CA ASN A 210 -29.21 -92.30 -9.51
C ASN A 210 -29.16 -93.60 -8.66
N LYS A 211 -29.87 -94.64 -9.10
CA LYS A 211 -30.04 -95.93 -8.41
C LYS A 211 -28.73 -96.63 -8.00
N VAL A 212 -27.60 -96.32 -8.63
CA VAL A 212 -26.29 -96.92 -8.32
C VAL A 212 -25.46 -95.99 -7.43
N THR A 213 -25.45 -94.69 -7.71
CA THR A 213 -24.46 -93.73 -7.17
C THR A 213 -25.03 -92.67 -6.23
N GLY A 214 -26.34 -92.63 -6.00
CA GLY A 214 -26.99 -91.65 -5.11
C GLY A 214 -27.01 -90.20 -5.61
N ARG A 215 -26.34 -89.91 -6.72
CA ARG A 215 -26.24 -88.55 -7.27
C ARG A 215 -27.60 -88.05 -7.77
N CYS A 216 -27.95 -86.81 -7.46
CA CYS A 216 -29.17 -86.15 -7.94
C CYS A 216 -28.94 -84.67 -8.27
N ALA A 217 -29.96 -84.01 -8.85
CA ALA A 217 -30.02 -82.55 -8.95
C ALA A 217 -30.66 -81.96 -7.67
N CYS A 218 -30.24 -80.77 -7.27
CA CYS A 218 -30.60 -80.21 -5.95
C CYS A 218 -31.77 -79.22 -6.01
N ASN A 219 -32.61 -79.28 -4.97
CA ASN A 219 -33.58 -78.23 -4.67
C ASN A 219 -32.88 -76.92 -4.26
N THR A 220 -33.52 -75.80 -4.55
CA THR A 220 -33.07 -74.45 -4.15
C THR A 220 -32.68 -74.40 -2.67
N GLY A 221 -31.47 -73.90 -2.39
CA GLY A 221 -30.91 -73.86 -1.04
C GLY A 221 -30.00 -75.03 -0.67
N PHE A 222 -29.78 -76.01 -1.57
CA PHE A 222 -28.91 -77.17 -1.36
C PHE A 222 -27.90 -77.37 -2.50
N TRP A 223 -26.74 -77.97 -2.19
CA TRP A 223 -25.66 -78.24 -3.15
C TRP A 223 -24.84 -79.49 -2.79
N GLY A 224 -23.94 -79.87 -3.70
CA GLY A 224 -23.10 -81.06 -3.64
C GLY A 224 -23.74 -82.26 -4.34
N THR A 225 -22.95 -83.30 -4.62
CA THR A 225 -23.39 -84.46 -5.43
C THR A 225 -24.62 -85.20 -4.88
N HIS A 226 -24.83 -85.14 -3.57
CA HIS A 226 -25.98 -85.71 -2.85
C HIS A 226 -26.87 -84.64 -2.19
N CYS A 227 -26.72 -83.37 -2.59
CA CYS A 227 -27.53 -82.24 -2.11
C CYS A 227 -27.61 -82.12 -0.57
N ASN A 228 -26.58 -82.61 0.13
CA ASN A 228 -26.56 -82.75 1.59
C ASN A 228 -25.97 -81.53 2.30
N LYS A 229 -25.46 -80.55 1.55
CA LYS A 229 -24.98 -79.27 2.06
C LYS A 229 -26.02 -78.18 1.76
N THR A 230 -26.19 -77.24 2.66
CA THR A 230 -27.00 -76.03 2.44
C THR A 230 -26.18 -74.91 1.83
N CYS A 231 -26.83 -74.04 1.05
CA CYS A 231 -26.23 -72.79 0.58
C CYS A 231 -25.90 -71.87 1.78
N PRO A 232 -24.78 -71.11 1.75
CA PRO A 232 -24.43 -70.13 2.78
C PRO A 232 -25.58 -69.19 3.15
N MET A 233 -25.71 -68.87 4.45
CA MET A 233 -26.83 -68.07 5.00
C MET A 233 -26.92 -66.65 4.43
N ARG A 234 -25.85 -66.14 3.82
CA ARG A 234 -25.79 -64.80 3.21
C ARG A 234 -25.97 -64.81 1.69
N CYS A 235 -26.18 -65.97 1.06
CA CYS A 235 -26.64 -66.02 -0.33
C CYS A 235 -28.05 -65.42 -0.44
N LYS A 236 -28.23 -64.49 -1.37
CA LYS A 236 -29.52 -63.87 -1.70
C LYS A 236 -30.53 -64.95 -2.11
N ALA A 237 -31.71 -64.93 -1.50
CA ALA A 237 -32.76 -65.95 -1.67
C ALA A 237 -32.30 -67.43 -1.48
N LYS A 238 -31.17 -67.67 -0.78
CA LYS A 238 -30.51 -69.00 -0.69
C LYS A 238 -30.12 -69.61 -2.04
N LEU A 239 -29.80 -68.78 -3.04
CA LEU A 239 -29.31 -69.24 -4.35
C LEU A 239 -27.79 -69.40 -4.34
N CYS A 240 -27.32 -70.63 -4.52
CA CYS A 240 -25.92 -70.97 -4.74
C CYS A 240 -25.77 -72.00 -5.88
N ASP A 241 -24.56 -72.14 -6.43
CA ASP A 241 -24.26 -73.17 -7.42
C ASP A 241 -24.41 -74.59 -6.80
N SER A 242 -24.98 -75.49 -7.60
CA SER A 242 -25.30 -76.85 -7.21
C SER A 242 -24.07 -77.76 -7.00
N ALA A 243 -22.90 -77.41 -7.54
CA ALA A 243 -21.67 -78.19 -7.45
C ALA A 243 -20.65 -77.61 -6.46
N SER A 244 -20.39 -76.30 -6.49
CA SER A 244 -19.41 -75.63 -5.62
C SER A 244 -20.00 -75.06 -4.33
N GLY A 245 -21.28 -74.69 -4.31
CA GLY A 245 -21.93 -74.01 -3.19
C GLY A 245 -21.71 -72.50 -3.14
N ASP A 246 -21.07 -71.90 -4.14
CA ASP A 246 -20.85 -70.46 -4.23
C ASP A 246 -22.16 -69.71 -4.48
N CYS A 247 -22.39 -68.61 -3.76
CA CYS A 247 -23.61 -67.81 -3.88
C CYS A 247 -23.71 -67.14 -5.26
N VAL A 248 -24.91 -67.12 -5.85
CA VAL A 248 -25.18 -66.41 -7.11
C VAL A 248 -25.15 -64.89 -6.91
N ASP A 249 -25.58 -64.42 -5.74
CA ASP A 249 -25.50 -63.02 -5.30
C ASP A 249 -25.59 -62.97 -3.76
N CYS A 250 -25.14 -61.88 -3.14
CA CYS A 250 -25.13 -61.70 -1.69
C CYS A 250 -26.31 -60.87 -1.18
N VAL A 251 -26.70 -61.11 0.08
CA VAL A 251 -27.51 -60.16 0.85
C VAL A 251 -26.68 -58.87 1.05
N PRO A 252 -27.25 -57.66 0.80
CA PRO A 252 -26.52 -56.40 0.91
C PRO A 252 -25.72 -56.26 2.22
N GLY A 253 -24.50 -55.72 2.11
CA GLY A 253 -23.55 -55.64 3.23
C GLY A 253 -22.59 -56.84 3.36
N ASN A 254 -22.67 -57.84 2.47
CA ASN A 254 -21.81 -59.03 2.49
C ASN A 254 -21.18 -59.26 1.10
N TYR A 255 -19.99 -59.89 1.05
CA TYR A 255 -19.25 -60.14 -0.19
C TYR A 255 -18.43 -61.45 -0.19
N GLY A 256 -17.89 -61.78 -1.36
CA GLY A 256 -17.09 -62.97 -1.65
C GLY A 256 -17.96 -64.15 -2.09
N LEU A 257 -17.33 -65.19 -2.67
CA LEU A 257 -18.06 -66.31 -3.28
C LEU A 257 -19.04 -67.01 -2.31
N GLY A 258 -18.70 -67.15 -1.04
CA GLY A 258 -19.60 -67.67 0.00
C GLY A 258 -20.41 -66.60 0.76
N CYS A 259 -20.35 -65.34 0.36
CA CYS A 259 -20.91 -64.17 1.05
C CYS A 259 -20.49 -64.07 2.54
N ASN A 260 -19.27 -64.48 2.86
CA ASN A 260 -18.73 -64.53 4.22
C ASN A 260 -17.99 -63.23 4.63
N GLY A 261 -17.53 -62.44 3.68
CA GLY A 261 -16.98 -61.10 3.95
C GLY A 261 -18.10 -60.12 4.30
N GLN A 262 -17.83 -59.17 5.20
CA GLN A 262 -18.76 -58.09 5.54
C GLN A 262 -18.17 -56.76 5.03
N CYS A 263 -18.99 -55.91 4.40
CA CYS A 263 -18.55 -54.61 3.92
C CYS A 263 -17.98 -53.77 5.09
N SER A 264 -16.88 -53.05 4.87
CA SER A 264 -16.31 -52.17 5.89
C SER A 264 -17.31 -51.11 6.35
N PRO A 265 -17.36 -50.75 7.66
CA PRO A 265 -18.09 -49.56 8.11
C PRO A 265 -17.56 -48.26 7.47
N GLY A 266 -16.36 -48.28 6.88
CA GLY A 266 -15.77 -47.21 6.08
C GLY A 266 -16.37 -47.04 4.68
N CYS A 267 -17.15 -48.00 4.15
CA CYS A 267 -17.83 -47.86 2.85
C CYS A 267 -18.93 -46.79 2.91
N GLN A 268 -19.00 -45.89 1.93
CA GLN A 268 -20.07 -44.89 1.78
C GLN A 268 -21.31 -45.50 1.11
N ASP A 269 -21.09 -46.40 0.16
CA ASP A 269 -22.08 -47.17 -0.60
C ASP A 269 -22.10 -48.65 -0.18
N ILE A 270 -22.89 -49.47 -0.88
CA ILE A 270 -22.92 -50.93 -0.67
C ILE A 270 -21.73 -51.53 -1.43
N CYS A 271 -20.86 -52.26 -0.73
CA CYS A 271 -19.67 -52.83 -1.36
C CYS A 271 -20.00 -53.92 -2.41
N ASN A 272 -19.10 -54.04 -3.39
CA ASN A 272 -19.17 -55.02 -4.47
C ASN A 272 -19.25 -56.45 -3.91
N THR A 273 -20.26 -57.21 -4.33
CA THR A 273 -20.57 -58.53 -3.76
C THR A 273 -19.54 -59.61 -4.07
N THR A 274 -18.62 -59.40 -5.01
CA THR A 274 -17.52 -60.34 -5.29
C THR A 274 -16.23 -59.95 -4.55
N SER A 275 -15.85 -58.67 -4.60
CA SER A 275 -14.52 -58.20 -4.17
C SER A 275 -14.49 -57.46 -2.83
N GLY A 276 -15.65 -57.03 -2.31
CA GLY A 276 -15.73 -56.21 -1.10
C GLY A 276 -15.36 -54.73 -1.31
N SER A 277 -15.04 -54.30 -2.53
CA SER A 277 -14.63 -52.93 -2.81
C SER A 277 -15.81 -51.94 -2.83
N CYS A 278 -15.61 -50.73 -2.33
CA CYS A 278 -16.63 -49.68 -2.20
C CYS A 278 -16.01 -48.28 -2.35
N GLN A 279 -16.81 -47.21 -2.38
CA GLN A 279 -16.30 -45.85 -2.23
C GLN A 279 -16.07 -45.53 -0.74
N CYS A 280 -14.93 -44.94 -0.38
CA CYS A 280 -14.63 -44.69 1.03
C CYS A 280 -15.28 -43.41 1.57
N LYS A 281 -15.87 -43.51 2.76
CA LYS A 281 -16.16 -42.35 3.61
C LYS A 281 -14.87 -41.61 3.93
N GLN A 282 -14.95 -40.29 4.10
CA GLN A 282 -13.83 -39.47 4.57
C GLN A 282 -13.22 -40.06 5.86
N GLY A 283 -11.88 -40.16 5.89
CA GLY A 283 -11.14 -40.83 6.96
C GLY A 283 -10.81 -42.29 6.72
N PHE A 284 -11.26 -42.90 5.61
CA PHE A 284 -10.94 -44.29 5.23
C PHE A 284 -10.28 -44.40 3.85
N HIS A 285 -9.48 -45.45 3.66
CA HIS A 285 -8.82 -45.83 2.40
C HIS A 285 -8.60 -47.35 2.34
N SER A 286 -7.87 -47.82 1.32
CA SER A 286 -7.84 -49.16 0.72
C SER A 286 -9.08 -49.48 -0.13
N ALA A 287 -8.99 -50.50 -0.99
CA ALA A 287 -10.05 -50.84 -1.95
C ALA A 287 -11.38 -51.22 -1.28
N ASP A 288 -11.32 -51.87 -0.11
CA ASP A 288 -12.47 -52.26 0.73
C ASP A 288 -12.76 -51.26 1.86
N CYS A 289 -12.05 -50.13 1.89
CA CYS A 289 -12.17 -49.08 2.90
C CYS A 289 -11.95 -49.59 4.35
N SER A 290 -11.10 -50.61 4.55
CA SER A 290 -10.79 -51.19 5.86
C SER A 290 -9.76 -50.39 6.67
N GLN A 291 -8.96 -49.54 6.01
CA GLN A 291 -7.86 -48.78 6.62
C GLN A 291 -8.27 -47.33 6.91
N GLN A 292 -7.75 -46.72 7.98
CA GLN A 292 -8.03 -45.32 8.33
C GLN A 292 -6.91 -44.40 7.85
N CYS A 293 -7.29 -43.24 7.28
CA CYS A 293 -6.34 -42.19 6.92
C CYS A 293 -5.56 -41.72 8.17
N ILE A 294 -4.26 -41.51 7.99
CA ILE A 294 -3.35 -41.04 9.05
C ILE A 294 -3.84 -39.72 9.63
N GLU A 295 -3.75 -39.56 10.95
CA GLU A 295 -4.32 -38.42 11.68
C GLU A 295 -3.69 -37.06 11.28
N ASN A 296 -2.48 -37.09 10.75
CA ASN A 296 -1.76 -35.93 10.21
C ASN A 296 -2.20 -35.52 8.79
N CYS A 297 -3.05 -36.30 8.11
CA CYS A 297 -3.72 -35.86 6.89
C CYS A 297 -4.72 -34.76 7.24
N ASN A 298 -4.73 -33.65 6.49
CA ASN A 298 -5.66 -32.55 6.72
C ASN A 298 -7.11 -33.04 6.63
N ASN A 299 -7.93 -32.75 7.66
CA ASN A 299 -9.30 -33.28 7.82
C ASN A 299 -9.42 -34.81 7.61
N ARG A 300 -8.37 -35.60 7.91
CA ARG A 300 -8.26 -37.04 7.58
C ARG A 300 -8.56 -37.39 6.11
N PHE A 301 -8.25 -36.50 5.17
CA PHE A 301 -8.48 -36.72 3.75
C PHE A 301 -7.25 -37.35 3.07
N CYS A 302 -7.38 -38.59 2.59
CA CYS A 302 -6.34 -39.32 1.88
C CYS A 302 -6.90 -40.04 0.63
N LEU A 303 -6.01 -40.35 -0.32
CA LEU A 303 -6.35 -41.04 -1.57
C LEU A 303 -6.74 -42.50 -1.30
N GLN A 304 -7.87 -42.94 -1.87
CA GLN A 304 -8.46 -44.24 -1.56
C GLN A 304 -7.52 -45.43 -1.80
N GLU A 305 -6.79 -45.49 -2.91
CA GLU A 305 -5.94 -46.67 -3.20
C GLU A 305 -4.63 -46.68 -2.43
N SER A 306 -3.97 -45.53 -2.27
CA SER A 306 -2.60 -45.44 -1.72
C SER A 306 -2.50 -45.00 -0.26
N GLY A 307 -3.58 -44.48 0.32
CA GLY A 307 -3.57 -43.86 1.66
C GLY A 307 -2.77 -42.56 1.75
N PHE A 308 -2.29 -42.01 0.62
CA PHE A 308 -1.53 -40.75 0.63
C PHE A 308 -2.45 -39.58 0.98
N CYS A 309 -2.08 -38.77 1.98
CA CYS A 309 -2.80 -37.54 2.32
C CYS A 309 -2.80 -36.56 1.13
N ALA A 310 -3.93 -35.97 0.78
CA ALA A 310 -3.96 -34.94 -0.29
C ALA A 310 -3.39 -33.58 0.17
N SER A 311 -3.34 -33.36 1.48
CA SER A 311 -2.54 -32.31 2.13
C SER A 311 -2.31 -32.69 3.60
N CYS A 312 -1.31 -32.08 4.24
CA CYS A 312 -1.00 -32.28 5.65
C CYS A 312 -1.64 -31.22 6.54
N ILE A 313 -1.80 -31.54 7.84
CA ILE A 313 -1.98 -30.50 8.87
C ILE A 313 -0.72 -29.60 8.96
N PRO A 314 -0.83 -28.36 9.46
CA PRO A 314 0.31 -27.48 9.63
C PRO A 314 1.46 -28.12 10.44
N GLY A 315 2.70 -27.88 10.01
CA GLY A 315 3.92 -28.42 10.60
C GLY A 315 4.32 -29.81 10.10
N LYS A 316 3.54 -30.45 9.23
CA LYS A 316 3.78 -31.83 8.76
C LYS A 316 4.06 -31.94 7.25
N TYR A 317 4.85 -32.93 6.85
CA TYR A 317 5.12 -33.27 5.44
C TYR A 317 5.31 -34.78 5.17
N GLY A 318 5.40 -35.10 3.89
CA GLY A 318 5.45 -36.45 3.31
C GLY A 318 4.09 -36.86 2.74
N ASN A 319 4.07 -37.87 1.86
CA ASN A 319 2.84 -38.47 1.34
C ASN A 319 1.91 -38.98 2.46
N PHE A 320 2.49 -39.32 3.62
CA PHE A 320 1.81 -39.81 4.81
C PHE A 320 1.79 -38.80 5.98
N CYS A 321 2.28 -37.57 5.77
CA CYS A 321 2.30 -36.48 6.77
C CYS A 321 2.94 -36.81 8.14
N ASN A 322 3.81 -37.82 8.20
CA ASN A 322 4.42 -38.28 9.46
C ASN A 322 5.63 -37.42 9.89
N ALA A 323 6.38 -36.86 8.94
CA ALA A 323 7.55 -36.04 9.22
C ALA A 323 7.17 -34.60 9.59
N ASN A 324 7.95 -33.96 10.46
CA ASN A 324 7.81 -32.52 10.76
C ASN A 324 8.54 -31.69 9.70
N CYS A 325 8.06 -30.49 9.37
CA CYS A 325 8.77 -29.57 8.44
C CYS A 325 10.25 -29.39 8.84
N LEU A 326 11.14 -29.24 7.85
CA LEU A 326 12.61 -29.33 8.04
C LEU A 326 13.26 -28.07 8.65
N GLY A 327 12.48 -27.17 9.23
CA GLY A 327 12.94 -25.91 9.82
C GLY A 327 11.78 -25.03 10.29
N ASP A 328 12.08 -23.79 10.66
CA ASP A 328 11.17 -22.85 11.32
C ASP A 328 10.16 -22.19 10.36
N CYS A 329 9.40 -23.01 9.64
CA CYS A 329 8.33 -22.57 8.74
C CYS A 329 7.15 -21.95 9.50
N ASP A 330 6.40 -21.06 8.84
CA ASP A 330 5.15 -20.49 9.37
C ASP A 330 3.99 -21.49 9.27
N GLY A 331 4.12 -22.65 9.94
CA GLY A 331 3.22 -23.80 9.86
C GLY A 331 3.14 -24.50 8.49
N ASN A 332 3.62 -23.88 7.41
CA ASN A 332 3.39 -24.31 6.04
C ASN A 332 4.71 -24.72 5.37
N CYS A 333 4.84 -26.00 4.99
CA CYS A 333 5.93 -26.52 4.18
C CYS A 333 5.42 -27.36 3.00
N VAL A 334 6.26 -27.52 1.97
CA VAL A 334 5.94 -28.28 0.75
C VAL A 334 5.83 -29.76 1.08
N GLN A 335 4.66 -30.36 0.82
CA GLN A 335 4.35 -31.73 1.25
C GLN A 335 5.38 -32.78 0.79
N THR A 336 5.95 -32.66 -0.40
CA THR A 336 6.89 -33.65 -0.94
C THR A 336 8.33 -33.49 -0.45
N THR A 337 8.77 -32.29 -0.06
CA THR A 337 10.19 -32.01 0.26
C THR A 337 10.44 -31.52 1.68
N GLY A 338 9.41 -31.12 2.43
CA GLY A 338 9.54 -30.57 3.77
C GLY A 338 10.17 -29.17 3.84
N LEU A 339 10.50 -28.57 2.68
CA LEU A 339 11.01 -27.21 2.55
C LEU A 339 9.91 -26.20 2.89
N CYS A 340 10.25 -25.12 3.56
CA CYS A 340 9.25 -24.16 4.02
C CYS A 340 8.52 -23.46 2.86
N GLY A 341 7.21 -23.30 3.02
CA GLY A 341 6.28 -22.62 2.11
C GLY A 341 6.16 -21.14 2.45
N ASN A 342 5.69 -20.79 3.65
CA ASN A 342 5.92 -19.55 4.44
C ASN A 342 7.19 -19.63 5.34
N CYS A 343 7.89 -18.51 5.56
CA CYS A 343 8.76 -18.30 6.74
C CYS A 343 8.02 -17.44 7.76
N ALA A 344 8.26 -17.68 9.05
CA ALA A 344 7.76 -16.81 10.10
C ALA A 344 8.37 -15.40 9.97
N LYS A 345 7.62 -14.37 10.40
CA LYS A 345 8.06 -12.97 10.29
C LYS A 345 9.41 -12.76 10.98
N GLY A 346 10.38 -12.21 10.23
CA GLY A 346 11.76 -12.04 10.70
C GLY A 346 12.69 -13.23 10.43
N LYS A 347 12.28 -14.24 9.64
CA LYS A 347 13.14 -15.36 9.22
C LYS A 347 13.20 -15.55 7.70
N TYR A 348 14.30 -16.13 7.20
CA TYR A 348 14.55 -16.36 5.78
C TYR A 348 15.36 -17.65 5.50
N GLY A 349 15.56 -17.97 4.22
CA GLY A 349 16.24 -19.16 3.72
C GLY A 349 15.27 -20.31 3.41
N PHE A 350 15.77 -21.36 2.73
CA PHE A 350 14.95 -22.51 2.30
C PHE A 350 14.27 -23.27 3.45
N TYR A 351 14.92 -23.27 4.63
CA TYR A 351 14.42 -23.87 5.87
C TYR A 351 13.90 -22.84 6.88
N CYS A 352 13.91 -21.54 6.54
CA CYS A 352 13.54 -20.44 7.44
C CYS A 352 14.32 -20.41 8.77
N ASN A 353 15.53 -20.98 8.84
CA ASN A 353 16.33 -21.04 10.06
C ASN A 353 17.18 -19.77 10.30
N GLU A 354 17.41 -18.96 9.24
CA GLU A 354 18.16 -17.70 9.34
C GLU A 354 17.24 -16.56 9.78
N THR A 355 17.76 -15.57 10.52
CA THR A 355 17.00 -14.40 10.97
C THR A 355 17.31 -13.14 10.18
N CYS A 356 16.28 -12.38 9.78
CA CYS A 356 16.45 -11.05 9.20
C CYS A 356 17.26 -10.16 10.15
N HIS A 357 18.11 -9.27 9.61
CA HIS A 357 18.86 -8.36 10.47
C HIS A 357 17.89 -7.43 11.23
N LYS A 358 18.19 -7.17 12.51
CA LYS A 358 17.34 -6.39 13.45
C LYS A 358 17.01 -4.94 13.01
N ASN A 359 17.71 -4.45 11.99
CA ASN A 359 17.53 -3.12 11.40
C ASN A 359 16.66 -3.14 10.13
N CYS A 360 16.22 -4.31 9.62
CA CYS A 360 15.21 -4.36 8.57
C CYS A 360 13.91 -3.74 9.10
N GLU A 361 13.29 -2.81 8.37
CA GLU A 361 12.07 -2.18 8.85
C GLU A 361 10.95 -3.22 9.05
N GLY A 362 10.33 -3.18 10.25
CA GLY A 362 9.32 -4.13 10.66
C GLY A 362 9.77 -5.60 10.72
N ASN A 363 11.07 -5.90 10.72
CA ASN A 363 11.64 -7.25 10.55
C ASN A 363 11.25 -7.93 9.21
N ILE A 364 11.16 -7.16 8.12
CA ILE A 364 10.84 -7.67 6.78
C ILE A 364 12.11 -7.78 5.93
N CYS A 365 12.44 -9.01 5.50
CA CYS A 365 13.51 -9.26 4.54
C CYS A 365 13.08 -10.27 3.46
N ASP A 366 13.78 -10.24 2.32
CA ASP A 366 13.60 -11.16 1.23
C ASP A 366 13.82 -12.60 1.71
N ARG A 367 12.86 -13.43 1.38
CA ARG A 367 12.71 -14.76 1.94
C ARG A 367 13.80 -15.73 1.46
N ALA A 368 14.38 -15.51 0.29
CA ALA A 368 15.45 -16.37 -0.24
C ALA A 368 16.85 -15.90 0.18
N THR A 369 17.08 -14.58 0.19
CA THR A 369 18.42 -13.98 0.27
C THR A 369 18.71 -13.16 1.52
N GLY A 370 17.71 -12.92 2.38
CA GLY A 370 17.85 -12.19 3.66
C GLY A 370 17.95 -10.66 3.53
N LYS A 371 17.85 -10.12 2.32
CA LYS A 371 17.98 -8.68 2.04
C LYS A 371 16.77 -7.91 2.56
N CYS A 372 16.95 -6.86 3.36
CA CYS A 372 15.83 -6.11 3.93
C CYS A 372 14.98 -5.45 2.83
N SER A 373 13.65 -5.38 3.02
CA SER A 373 12.79 -4.63 2.08
C SER A 373 13.05 -3.13 2.17
N ASP A 374 13.22 -2.61 3.39
CA ASP A 374 13.79 -1.30 3.68
C ASP A 374 14.47 -1.28 5.06
N CYS A 375 15.16 -0.19 5.40
CA CYS A 375 15.90 -0.04 6.66
C CYS A 375 15.22 0.90 7.66
N VAL A 376 15.31 0.58 8.95
CA VAL A 376 15.03 1.56 10.01
C VAL A 376 15.98 2.75 9.91
N LYS A 377 15.53 3.94 10.32
CA LYS A 377 16.37 5.15 10.41
C LYS A 377 17.68 4.84 11.16
N LYS A 378 18.80 5.42 10.71
CA LYS A 378 20.19 5.11 11.10
C LYS A 378 20.83 3.88 10.46
N ALA A 379 20.15 3.08 9.63
CA ALA A 379 20.74 1.91 8.98
C ALA A 379 20.69 1.96 7.45
N TYR A 380 21.66 1.32 6.79
CA TYR A 380 21.71 1.16 5.33
C TYR A 380 22.45 -0.12 4.89
N GLY A 381 22.48 -0.33 3.58
CA GLY A 381 23.01 -1.52 2.92
C GLY A 381 21.89 -2.53 2.65
N LEU A 382 22.13 -3.48 1.73
CA LEU A 382 21.13 -4.48 1.33
C LEU A 382 20.62 -5.35 2.50
N TYR A 383 21.33 -5.35 3.63
CA TYR A 383 21.02 -6.09 4.86
C TYR A 383 20.80 -5.17 6.07
N CYS A 384 20.75 -3.85 5.87
CA CYS A 384 20.67 -2.82 6.92
C CYS A 384 21.70 -3.01 8.04
N ASN A 385 22.86 -3.60 7.73
CA ASN A 385 23.91 -3.96 8.68
C ASN A 385 24.84 -2.78 8.97
N GLU A 386 24.98 -1.86 8.02
CA GLU A 386 25.75 -0.63 8.16
C GLU A 386 24.92 0.48 8.82
N THR A 387 25.58 1.43 9.48
CA THR A 387 24.93 2.59 10.12
C THR A 387 25.18 3.88 9.35
N CYS A 388 24.14 4.69 9.12
CA CYS A 388 24.25 5.99 8.45
C CYS A 388 25.31 6.88 9.12
N PRO A 389 26.08 7.67 8.35
CA PRO A 389 27.03 8.63 8.90
C PRO A 389 26.40 9.57 9.94
N ARG A 390 27.14 9.82 11.04
CA ARG A 390 26.67 10.56 12.24
C ARG A 390 26.09 11.94 11.94
N ASN A 391 26.49 12.55 10.84
CA ASN A 391 26.17 13.93 10.47
C ASN A 391 25.15 14.03 9.32
N CYS A 392 24.55 12.94 8.85
CA CYS A 392 23.34 13.03 8.01
C CYS A 392 22.23 13.71 8.81
N ASP A 393 21.49 14.66 8.24
CA ASP A 393 20.35 15.26 8.95
C ASP A 393 19.20 14.26 9.13
N GLY A 394 18.48 14.40 10.26
CA GLY A 394 17.49 13.42 10.73
C GLY A 394 18.02 11.99 10.95
N ASP A 395 19.34 11.80 10.85
CA ASP A 395 20.04 10.52 10.69
C ASP A 395 19.55 9.70 9.48
N ILE A 396 19.26 10.39 8.36
CA ILE A 396 18.71 9.83 7.11
C ILE A 396 19.79 9.76 6.01
N CYS A 397 20.09 8.53 5.57
CA CYS A 397 20.92 8.26 4.40
C CYS A 397 20.18 7.43 3.33
N ASP A 398 20.77 7.33 2.14
CA ASP A 398 20.32 6.42 1.10
C ASP A 398 20.51 4.97 1.53
N ARG A 399 19.46 4.18 1.37
CA ARG A 399 19.33 2.82 1.89
C ARG A 399 20.32 1.81 1.29
N VAL A 400 20.93 2.10 0.13
CA VAL A 400 21.89 1.21 -0.54
C VAL A 400 23.32 1.69 -0.38
N THR A 401 23.55 3.00 -0.59
CA THR A 401 24.89 3.59 -0.70
C THR A 401 25.39 4.29 0.57
N GLY A 402 24.52 4.54 1.56
CA GLY A 402 24.89 5.21 2.81
C GLY A 402 25.11 6.72 2.68
N ARG A 403 24.93 7.29 1.49
CA ARG A 403 25.04 8.74 1.23
C ARG A 403 23.95 9.51 1.97
N CYS A 404 24.30 10.56 2.70
CA CYS A 404 23.32 11.37 3.40
C CYS A 404 22.40 12.10 2.40
N LYS A 405 21.11 12.23 2.70
CA LYS A 405 20.19 13.03 1.86
C LYS A 405 20.38 14.54 2.01
N GLN A 406 20.91 14.94 3.17
CA GLN A 406 21.28 16.29 3.55
C GLN A 406 22.25 16.20 4.74
N CYS A 407 23.14 17.17 4.89
CA CYS A 407 24.03 17.26 6.06
C CYS A 407 23.43 18.11 7.18
N LYS A 408 23.77 17.76 8.42
CA LYS A 408 23.63 18.67 9.57
C LYS A 408 24.52 19.91 9.33
N ILE A 409 24.10 21.07 9.86
CA ILE A 409 24.81 22.34 9.72
C ILE A 409 26.29 22.19 10.13
N GLY A 410 27.20 22.77 9.33
CA GLY A 410 28.65 22.69 9.51
C GLY A 410 29.35 21.52 8.80
N TYR A 411 28.64 20.66 8.07
CA TYR A 411 29.21 19.48 7.41
C TYR A 411 28.86 19.36 5.92
N MET A 412 29.73 18.69 5.14
CA MET A 412 29.61 18.47 3.69
C MET A 412 30.13 17.10 3.24
N GLY A 413 30.02 16.84 1.94
CA GLY A 413 30.37 15.59 1.28
C GLY A 413 29.19 14.61 1.21
N ASP A 414 29.31 13.60 0.35
CA ASP A 414 28.32 12.53 0.17
C ASP A 414 27.91 11.87 1.51
N THR A 415 28.81 11.82 2.48
CA THR A 415 28.61 11.20 3.80
C THR A 415 28.62 12.19 4.98
N CYS A 416 28.68 13.50 4.74
CA CYS A 416 28.71 14.54 5.79
C CYS A 416 29.84 14.38 6.83
N LEU A 417 30.94 13.72 6.47
CA LEU A 417 32.10 13.49 7.36
C LEU A 417 33.16 14.60 7.24
N GLU A 418 33.04 15.45 6.22
CA GLU A 418 33.87 16.63 6.03
C GLU A 418 33.18 17.84 6.67
N ASN A 419 33.96 18.80 7.18
CA ASN A 419 33.42 20.07 7.69
C ASN A 419 33.19 21.04 6.51
N CYS A 420 32.31 22.03 6.69
CA CYS A 420 32.25 23.18 5.77
C CYS A 420 33.62 23.90 5.66
N PRO A 421 33.87 24.65 4.57
CA PRO A 421 35.06 25.50 4.44
C PRO A 421 35.23 26.49 5.62
N ASP A 422 36.46 26.94 5.86
CA ASP A 422 36.74 27.96 6.86
C ASP A 422 35.86 29.21 6.64
N HIS A 423 35.39 29.81 7.74
CA HIS A 423 34.45 30.93 7.75
C HIS A 423 33.08 30.69 7.07
N CYS A 424 32.74 29.45 6.70
CA CYS A 424 31.41 29.06 6.22
C CYS A 424 30.61 28.33 7.31
N LYS A 425 29.50 28.92 7.77
CA LYS A 425 28.59 28.33 8.78
C LYS A 425 27.67 27.26 8.18
N GLU A 426 27.16 27.51 6.97
CA GLU A 426 26.20 26.64 6.28
C GLU A 426 26.63 26.48 4.82
N CYS A 427 27.14 25.31 4.45
CA CYS A 427 27.59 24.97 3.10
C CYS A 427 26.59 24.10 2.34
N SER A 428 26.76 24.05 1.01
CA SER A 428 26.15 23.04 0.13
C SER A 428 26.82 21.67 0.31
N GLN A 429 26.09 20.59 0.04
CA GLN A 429 26.57 19.22 0.31
C GLN A 429 27.75 18.80 -0.59
N ASP A 430 27.93 19.42 -1.76
CA ASP A 430 29.09 19.24 -2.62
C ASP A 430 30.31 20.11 -2.22
N GLY A 431 30.17 20.94 -1.17
CA GLY A 431 31.22 21.83 -0.69
C GLY A 431 31.59 22.97 -1.67
N TYR A 432 30.78 23.20 -2.72
CA TYR A 432 31.10 24.17 -3.76
C TYR A 432 30.69 25.59 -3.37
N LYS A 433 29.46 25.80 -2.89
CA LYS A 433 28.96 27.11 -2.42
C LYS A 433 28.71 27.13 -0.91
N CYS A 434 29.12 28.20 -0.25
CA CYS A 434 28.60 28.57 1.06
C CYS A 434 27.25 29.29 0.92
N ASN A 435 26.27 28.89 1.72
CA ASN A 435 24.96 29.53 1.83
C ASN A 435 24.94 30.60 2.93
N ARG A 436 25.87 30.54 3.90
CA ARG A 436 25.98 31.50 5.00
C ARG A 436 27.39 31.60 5.59
N CYS A 437 28.00 32.77 5.48
CA CYS A 437 29.32 33.05 6.06
C CYS A 437 29.30 33.41 7.55
N GLU A 438 30.48 33.42 8.15
CA GLU A 438 30.78 34.17 9.35
C GLU A 438 30.68 35.68 9.10
N ASP A 439 30.31 36.43 10.15
CA ASP A 439 30.07 37.86 10.09
C ASP A 439 31.39 38.57 9.73
N GLY A 440 31.41 39.28 8.60
CA GLY A 440 32.64 39.89 8.06
C GLY A 440 33.31 39.10 6.92
N TRP A 441 32.70 38.04 6.40
CA TRP A 441 33.17 37.31 5.21
C TRP A 441 32.10 37.18 4.13
N TYR A 442 32.54 37.13 2.86
CA TYR A 442 31.73 36.96 1.66
C TYR A 442 32.50 36.19 0.56
N GLY A 443 31.81 35.90 -0.53
CA GLY A 443 32.33 35.10 -1.65
C GLY A 443 31.74 33.69 -1.67
N VAL A 444 31.98 32.96 -2.76
CA VAL A 444 31.34 31.66 -3.02
C VAL A 444 31.70 30.62 -1.94
N LYS A 445 32.85 30.78 -1.27
CA LYS A 445 33.31 29.94 -0.16
C LYS A 445 33.65 30.75 1.11
N CYS A 446 33.16 31.97 1.24
CA CYS A 446 33.52 32.91 2.31
C CYS A 446 35.02 33.26 2.34
N GLU A 447 35.66 33.23 1.17
CA GLU A 447 37.11 33.39 1.01
C GLU A 447 37.60 34.85 1.11
N THR A 448 36.69 35.83 1.09
CA THR A 448 37.03 37.26 1.08
C THR A 448 36.43 37.97 2.29
N ARG A 449 37.24 38.78 2.99
CA ARG A 449 36.78 39.57 4.14
C ARG A 449 36.06 40.85 3.67
N CYS A 450 34.94 41.20 4.32
CA CYS A 450 34.24 42.47 4.11
C CYS A 450 35.16 43.67 4.41
N GLN A 451 34.90 44.83 3.79
CA GLN A 451 35.69 46.05 4.02
C GLN A 451 35.54 46.54 5.47
N GLU A 452 36.63 47.02 6.08
CA GLU A 452 36.62 47.45 7.49
C GLU A 452 35.78 48.71 7.74
N SER A 453 35.44 49.47 6.69
CA SER A 453 34.49 50.60 6.76
C SER A 453 33.03 50.18 6.65
N CYS A 454 32.70 48.90 6.38
CA CYS A 454 31.34 48.40 6.57
C CYS A 454 30.93 48.59 8.05
N GLY A 455 29.82 49.29 8.30
CA GLY A 455 29.31 49.51 9.65
C GLY A 455 28.63 48.25 10.23
N GLY A 456 28.47 48.20 11.55
CA GLY A 456 27.74 47.11 12.23
C GLY A 456 28.41 45.74 12.07
N ASN A 457 29.44 45.48 12.87
CA ASN A 457 30.27 44.26 12.84
C ASN A 457 30.83 43.92 11.44
N THR A 458 31.20 44.94 10.65
CA THR A 458 31.77 44.78 9.31
C THR A 458 30.92 43.91 8.37
N THR A 459 29.59 44.02 8.44
CA THR A 459 28.69 43.13 7.70
C THR A 459 28.47 43.56 6.24
N CYS A 460 28.58 42.59 5.32
CA CYS A 460 28.37 42.77 3.89
C CYS A 460 27.59 41.59 3.28
N ASP A 461 27.03 41.82 2.09
CA ASP A 461 26.26 40.85 1.33
C ASP A 461 27.14 39.67 0.86
N ILE A 462 26.60 38.45 0.97
CA ILE A 462 27.36 37.21 0.80
C ILE A 462 27.85 36.96 -0.64
N ASP A 463 27.05 37.31 -1.65
CA ASP A 463 27.36 37.04 -3.06
C ASP A 463 28.09 38.25 -3.72
N SER A 464 27.80 39.48 -3.29
CA SER A 464 28.34 40.71 -3.91
C SER A 464 29.42 41.45 -3.10
N GLY A 465 29.57 41.15 -1.81
CA GLY A 465 30.47 41.85 -0.89
C GLY A 465 30.04 43.27 -0.52
N TRP A 466 28.85 43.72 -0.95
CA TRP A 466 28.38 45.08 -0.69
C TRP A 466 28.05 45.26 0.79
N CYS A 467 28.68 46.22 1.47
CA CYS A 467 28.41 46.52 2.88
C CYS A 467 26.91 46.78 3.08
N HIS A 468 26.28 46.22 4.12
CA HIS A 468 24.85 46.49 4.36
C HIS A 468 24.63 47.95 4.79
N VAL A 469 25.52 48.48 5.62
CA VAL A 469 25.57 49.89 6.05
C VAL A 469 27.03 50.37 6.04
N CYS A 470 27.27 51.66 5.86
CA CYS A 470 28.60 52.25 5.99
C CYS A 470 28.85 52.79 7.40
N SER A 471 30.10 52.76 7.83
CA SER A 471 30.56 53.56 8.97
C SER A 471 30.38 55.05 8.68
N VAL A 472 30.17 55.86 9.72
CA VAL A 472 29.93 57.30 9.60
C VAL A 472 31.10 57.96 8.84
N GLY A 473 30.77 58.82 7.86
CA GLY A 473 31.74 59.47 6.99
C GLY A 473 32.17 58.65 5.76
N TYR A 474 31.57 57.49 5.49
CA TYR A 474 31.85 56.67 4.29
C TYR A 474 30.61 56.38 3.43
N PHE A 475 30.82 56.21 2.13
CA PHE A 475 29.82 55.83 1.13
C PHE A 475 30.46 54.97 0.02
N GLY A 476 29.62 54.47 -0.91
CA GLY A 476 29.98 53.49 -1.93
C GLY A 476 29.50 52.09 -1.55
N ASN A 477 29.43 51.19 -2.53
CA ASN A 477 28.90 49.83 -2.30
C ASN A 477 29.78 49.03 -1.32
N PHE A 478 31.08 49.30 -1.27
CA PHE A 478 32.03 48.71 -0.32
C PHE A 478 32.46 49.73 0.76
N CYS A 479 31.74 50.85 0.89
CA CYS A 479 32.04 51.96 1.80
C CYS A 479 33.48 52.48 1.67
N GLU A 480 34.02 52.43 0.45
CA GLU A 480 35.42 52.73 0.13
C GLU A 480 35.71 54.23 -0.07
N GLN A 481 34.66 55.04 -0.23
CA GLN A 481 34.73 56.48 -0.50
C GLN A 481 34.34 57.28 0.75
N LYS A 482 34.91 58.48 0.94
CA LYS A 482 34.63 59.34 2.10
C LYS A 482 33.63 60.42 1.77
N CYS A 483 32.66 60.65 2.66
CA CYS A 483 31.76 61.80 2.60
C CYS A 483 32.57 63.11 2.57
N SER A 484 32.03 64.15 1.93
CA SER A 484 32.66 65.47 1.85
C SER A 484 32.88 66.06 3.25
N ASP A 485 34.09 66.59 3.51
CA ASP A 485 34.39 67.35 4.73
C ASP A 485 33.51 68.61 4.89
N ASN A 486 32.80 69.03 3.84
CA ASN A 486 31.85 70.14 3.89
C ASN A 486 30.40 69.72 4.21
N CYS A 487 30.11 68.41 4.32
CA CYS A 487 28.91 67.96 5.00
C CYS A 487 28.90 68.52 6.45
N ASP A 488 27.70 68.68 7.00
CA ASP A 488 27.44 69.06 8.39
C ASP A 488 28.18 68.16 9.42
N ALA A 489 28.28 68.60 10.68
CA ALA A 489 29.12 68.01 11.73
C ALA A 489 28.86 66.52 12.05
N SER A 490 27.78 65.95 11.53
CA SER A 490 27.48 64.52 11.58
C SER A 490 28.24 63.67 10.55
N TYR A 491 28.89 64.30 9.54
CA TYR A 491 29.52 63.67 8.38
C TYR A 491 28.60 62.66 7.65
N MET A 492 27.28 62.84 7.74
CA MET A 492 26.30 61.97 7.10
C MET A 492 26.06 62.36 5.64
N CYS A 493 26.50 61.49 4.74
CA CYS A 493 26.11 61.49 3.34
C CYS A 493 25.32 60.22 2.99
N ASP A 494 24.60 60.24 1.87
CA ASP A 494 23.87 59.08 1.35
C ASP A 494 24.83 57.95 0.98
N LYS A 495 24.45 56.72 1.38
CA LYS A 495 25.29 55.51 1.29
C LYS A 495 25.75 55.20 -0.13
N ILE A 496 24.93 55.47 -1.15
CA ILE A 496 25.21 55.09 -2.55
C ILE A 496 25.77 56.27 -3.33
N THR A 497 25.17 57.44 -3.17
CA THR A 497 25.46 58.63 -4.00
C THR A 497 26.50 59.58 -3.40
N GLY A 498 26.80 59.48 -2.10
CA GLY A 498 27.73 60.39 -1.41
C GLY A 498 27.18 61.80 -1.16
N ASN A 499 25.90 62.04 -1.46
CA ASN A 499 25.24 63.33 -1.27
C ASN A 499 25.10 63.66 0.24
N CYS A 500 25.61 64.80 0.69
CA CYS A 500 25.47 65.25 2.07
C CYS A 500 23.99 65.46 2.45
N ARG A 501 23.58 65.03 3.65
CA ARG A 501 22.22 65.31 4.17
C ARG A 501 21.99 66.79 4.50
N SER A 502 23.04 67.46 4.96
CA SER A 502 23.10 68.88 5.29
C SER A 502 24.52 69.38 5.05
N CYS A 503 24.67 70.68 4.73
CA CYS A 503 25.96 71.34 4.54
C CYS A 503 26.35 72.16 5.76
N LYS A 504 27.66 72.36 5.95
CA LYS A 504 28.19 73.41 6.83
C LYS A 504 27.74 74.80 6.31
N ALA A 505 27.59 75.77 7.22
CA ALA A 505 27.10 77.10 6.87
C ALA A 505 27.96 77.77 5.77
N GLY A 506 27.30 78.45 4.82
CA GLY A 506 27.95 79.04 3.65
C GLY A 506 28.21 78.06 2.50
N LYS A 507 27.91 76.76 2.64
CA LYS A 507 28.06 75.74 1.59
C LYS A 507 26.73 75.20 1.06
N ARG A 508 26.72 74.85 -0.23
CA ARG A 508 25.55 74.31 -0.97
C ARG A 508 25.96 73.26 -2.03
N GLY A 509 24.97 72.71 -2.71
CA GLY A 509 25.15 71.64 -3.69
C GLY A 509 25.28 70.24 -3.05
N PRO A 510 25.12 69.15 -3.82
CA PRO A 510 24.99 67.78 -3.30
C PRO A 510 26.16 67.30 -2.43
N PHE A 511 27.39 67.72 -2.74
CA PHE A 511 28.61 67.41 -1.99
C PHE A 511 29.09 68.58 -1.11
N CYS A 512 28.27 69.62 -0.94
CA CYS A 512 28.59 70.84 -0.18
C CYS A 512 29.88 71.55 -0.63
N ALA A 513 30.28 71.39 -1.90
CA ALA A 513 31.50 71.97 -2.44
C ALA A 513 31.33 73.46 -2.80
N GLU A 514 30.18 73.80 -3.38
CA GLU A 514 29.83 75.16 -3.82
C GLU A 514 29.54 76.07 -2.62
N SER A 515 29.76 77.37 -2.78
CA SER A 515 29.48 78.37 -1.75
C SER A 515 28.17 79.12 -2.02
N CYS A 516 27.54 79.69 -0.97
CA CYS A 516 26.41 80.61 -1.13
C CYS A 516 26.82 81.95 -1.79
N SER A 517 25.85 82.65 -2.36
CA SER A 517 26.01 84.04 -2.85
C SER A 517 26.45 84.97 -1.71
N GLU A 518 27.43 85.83 -1.98
CA GLU A 518 28.01 86.74 -0.97
C GLU A 518 26.99 87.78 -0.46
N HIS A 519 25.95 88.09 -1.24
CA HIS A 519 24.87 89.01 -0.87
C HIS A 519 23.66 88.35 -0.20
N CYS A 520 23.73 87.04 0.11
CA CYS A 520 22.80 86.40 1.05
C CYS A 520 23.12 86.86 2.48
N ARG A 521 22.14 87.38 3.24
CA ARG A 521 22.36 87.75 4.65
C ARG A 521 22.87 86.54 5.45
N ASN A 522 23.94 86.75 6.21
CA ASN A 522 24.68 85.72 6.97
C ASN A 522 25.17 84.54 6.11
N LEU A 523 25.47 84.75 4.81
CA LEU A 523 25.90 83.72 3.84
C LEU A 523 25.00 82.47 3.84
N SER A 524 23.72 82.63 4.17
CA SER A 524 22.80 81.52 4.46
C SER A 524 21.88 81.28 3.27
N CYS A 525 22.12 80.20 2.52
CA CYS A 525 21.32 79.80 1.36
C CYS A 525 20.83 78.35 1.45
N SER A 526 19.78 78.03 0.71
CA SER A 526 19.31 76.66 0.49
C SER A 526 20.26 75.90 -0.43
N MET A 527 20.12 74.57 -0.53
CA MET A 527 20.88 73.79 -1.55
C MET A 527 20.59 74.26 -2.99
N ASN A 528 19.44 74.91 -3.21
CA ASN A 528 19.01 75.50 -4.49
C ASN A 528 19.41 76.99 -4.61
N GLU A 529 20.44 77.43 -3.86
CA GLU A 529 21.02 78.79 -3.90
C GLU A 529 20.10 79.95 -3.43
N SER A 530 18.88 79.65 -2.97
CA SER A 530 17.94 80.67 -2.47
C SER A 530 18.41 81.22 -1.11
N CYS A 531 18.58 82.54 -0.97
CA CYS A 531 19.04 83.17 0.27
C CYS A 531 17.95 83.14 1.35
N ILE A 532 18.13 82.30 2.38
CA ILE A 532 17.11 82.00 3.40
C ILE A 532 16.75 83.25 4.23
N ASN A 533 17.75 84.10 4.51
CA ASN A 533 17.59 85.31 5.31
C ASN A 533 17.33 86.58 4.45
N GLY A 534 17.08 86.42 3.15
CA GLY A 534 16.98 87.54 2.20
C GLY A 534 18.31 88.23 1.87
N CYS A 535 18.21 89.41 1.25
CA CYS A 535 19.33 90.11 0.61
C CYS A 535 19.89 91.28 1.40
N GLU A 536 21.19 91.54 1.24
CA GLU A 536 21.80 92.81 1.65
C GLU A 536 21.11 94.02 0.98
N ASP A 537 21.10 95.16 1.67
CA ASP A 537 20.40 96.36 1.20
C ASP A 537 20.93 96.83 -0.16
N GLY A 538 20.00 97.14 -1.08
CA GLY A 538 20.31 97.49 -2.47
C GLY A 538 20.37 96.30 -3.44
N TRP A 539 20.30 95.05 -2.95
CA TRP A 539 20.20 93.83 -3.76
C TRP A 539 18.81 93.18 -3.65
N PHE A 540 18.39 92.46 -4.70
CA PHE A 540 17.10 91.77 -4.75
C PHE A 540 17.13 90.46 -5.57
N GLY A 541 15.99 89.75 -5.53
CA GLY A 541 15.78 88.44 -6.16
C GLY A 541 16.17 87.27 -5.25
N PRO A 542 15.71 86.04 -5.49
CA PRO A 542 15.89 84.91 -4.56
C PRO A 542 17.34 84.51 -4.32
N GLN A 543 18.27 84.88 -5.21
CA GLN A 543 19.72 84.66 -5.10
C GLN A 543 20.51 85.96 -4.78
N CYS A 544 19.81 87.09 -4.57
CA CYS A 544 20.38 88.41 -4.28
C CYS A 544 21.38 88.92 -5.33
N LYS A 545 21.07 88.66 -6.61
CA LYS A 545 21.97 88.87 -7.76
C LYS A 545 21.75 90.21 -8.50
N TYR A 546 20.67 90.93 -8.21
CA TYR A 546 20.28 92.12 -8.97
C TYR A 546 20.28 93.38 -8.10
N LYS A 547 20.71 94.54 -8.64
CA LYS A 547 20.81 95.81 -7.89
C LYS A 547 19.61 96.72 -8.13
N CYS A 548 19.03 97.28 -7.06
CA CYS A 548 17.84 98.13 -7.10
C CYS A 548 17.93 99.29 -8.10
N ASN A 549 19.02 100.08 -8.07
CA ASN A 549 19.19 101.28 -8.91
C ASN A 549 19.30 100.98 -10.42
N TYR A 550 19.52 99.71 -10.82
CA TYR A 550 19.50 99.30 -12.23
C TYR A 550 18.07 99.03 -12.73
N ALA A 551 17.21 98.48 -11.87
CA ALA A 551 15.80 98.25 -12.19
C ALA A 551 14.94 99.52 -12.02
N LEU A 552 15.28 100.37 -11.03
CA LEU A 552 14.56 101.59 -10.70
C LEU A 552 15.53 102.78 -10.63
N ARG A 553 15.46 103.66 -11.62
CA ARG A 553 16.35 104.82 -11.73
C ARG A 553 16.26 105.73 -10.49
N SER A 554 17.42 106.08 -9.92
CA SER A 554 17.55 106.91 -8.71
C SER A 554 16.95 106.28 -7.43
N CYS A 555 16.68 104.98 -7.43
CA CYS A 555 16.16 104.28 -6.25
C CYS A 555 17.30 103.70 -5.39
N ALA A 556 17.33 104.05 -4.10
CA ALA A 556 18.30 103.56 -3.14
C ALA A 556 17.88 102.24 -2.48
N LYS A 557 16.58 102.10 -2.14
CA LYS A 557 16.01 100.84 -1.62
C LYS A 557 14.73 100.48 -2.36
N CYS A 558 14.66 99.25 -2.83
CA CYS A 558 13.52 98.67 -3.55
C CYS A 558 12.95 97.45 -2.81
N LYS A 559 11.69 97.11 -3.09
CA LYS A 559 11.03 95.90 -2.59
C LYS A 559 10.27 95.21 -3.74
N PHE A 560 10.26 93.88 -3.75
CA PHE A 560 9.30 93.05 -4.48
C PHE A 560 8.11 92.70 -3.59
N ILE A 561 6.92 92.61 -4.17
CA ILE A 561 5.69 92.22 -3.45
C ILE A 561 5.45 90.72 -3.67
N ASP A 562 5.34 90.29 -4.92
CA ASP A 562 5.34 88.89 -5.36
C ASP A 562 6.31 88.68 -6.56
N ASP A 563 6.57 87.43 -6.97
CA ASP A 563 7.61 87.09 -7.97
C ASP A 563 7.32 87.59 -9.41
N ASP A 564 6.07 87.93 -9.74
CA ASP A 564 5.64 88.43 -11.07
C ASP A 564 5.51 89.98 -11.14
N ASP A 565 5.70 90.72 -10.03
CA ASP A 565 5.48 92.17 -9.96
C ASP A 565 6.69 93.02 -10.41
N GLU A 566 6.45 94.25 -10.91
CA GLU A 566 7.52 95.26 -11.04
C GLU A 566 8.07 95.63 -9.65
N PRO A 567 9.40 95.77 -9.46
CA PRO A 567 9.95 96.29 -8.22
C PRO A 567 9.39 97.69 -7.92
N VAL A 568 9.06 97.95 -6.66
CA VAL A 568 8.65 99.27 -6.18
C VAL A 568 9.77 99.96 -5.41
N CYS A 569 9.94 101.27 -5.62
CA CYS A 569 10.89 102.05 -4.84
C CYS A 569 10.26 102.43 -3.49
N ILE A 570 10.99 102.17 -2.40
CA ILE A 570 10.59 102.61 -1.05
C ILE A 570 11.46 103.75 -0.52
N GLN A 571 12.64 103.98 -1.11
CA GLN A 571 13.52 105.09 -0.76
C GLN A 571 14.28 105.60 -1.99
N CYS A 572 14.07 106.88 -2.33
CA CYS A 572 14.78 107.58 -3.41
C CYS A 572 16.17 108.07 -2.98
N SER A 573 16.99 108.42 -3.98
CA SER A 573 18.29 109.10 -3.78
C SER A 573 18.11 110.61 -3.58
N ASP A 574 19.11 111.28 -3.02
CA ASP A 574 19.09 112.71 -2.71
C ASP A 574 18.75 113.60 -3.93
N ALA A 575 18.07 114.72 -3.66
CA ALA A 575 17.43 115.62 -4.65
C ALA A 575 16.26 115.02 -5.47
N TRP A 576 15.79 113.81 -5.13
CA TRP A 576 14.55 113.23 -5.63
C TRP A 576 13.57 112.96 -4.47
N PHE A 577 12.28 113.18 -4.70
CA PHE A 577 11.21 112.83 -3.77
C PHE A 577 10.41 111.61 -4.28
N LEU A 578 9.79 110.87 -3.36
CA LEU A 578 8.98 109.71 -3.70
C LEU A 578 7.61 110.16 -4.22
N ASN A 579 7.27 109.74 -5.43
CA ASN A 579 6.03 110.06 -6.13
C ASN A 579 5.30 108.76 -6.50
N GLY A 580 4.47 108.26 -5.57
CA GLY A 580 3.94 106.89 -5.66
C GLY A 580 5.06 105.86 -5.42
N SER A 581 5.30 104.99 -6.40
CA SER A 581 6.35 103.96 -6.36
C SER A 581 7.64 104.33 -7.12
N LYS A 582 7.72 105.54 -7.69
CA LYS A 582 8.83 106.01 -8.53
C LYS A 582 9.34 107.38 -8.03
N CYS A 583 10.57 107.73 -8.38
CA CYS A 583 11.23 108.95 -7.89
C CYS A 583 11.05 110.12 -8.87
N SER A 584 10.74 111.32 -8.35
CA SER A 584 10.61 112.58 -9.10
C SER A 584 11.66 113.61 -8.67
N GLU A 585 12.17 114.41 -9.60
CA GLU A 585 13.22 115.41 -9.33
C GLU A 585 12.66 116.64 -8.57
N CYS A 586 13.44 117.21 -7.65
CA CYS A 586 13.07 118.40 -6.90
C CYS A 586 13.06 119.71 -7.73
N PRO A 587 12.33 120.76 -7.29
CA PRO A 587 12.27 122.04 -8.00
C PRO A 587 13.64 122.72 -8.18
N ARG A 588 13.76 123.55 -9.22
CA ARG A 588 14.94 124.40 -9.43
C ARG A 588 15.19 125.27 -8.18
N ASN A 589 16.47 125.47 -7.86
CA ASN A 589 16.96 126.15 -6.66
C ASN A 589 16.50 125.56 -5.31
N CYS A 590 16.00 124.32 -5.29
CA CYS A 590 15.73 123.57 -4.06
C CYS A 590 16.81 122.49 -3.79
N SER A 591 17.31 122.37 -2.56
CA SER A 591 18.20 121.26 -2.14
C SER A 591 17.40 120.05 -1.69
N LEU A 592 16.40 120.26 -0.83
CA LEU A 592 15.50 119.22 -0.30
C LEU A 592 14.04 119.65 -0.46
N CYS A 593 13.24 118.82 -1.12
CA CYS A 593 11.82 119.07 -1.38
C CYS A 593 10.91 118.00 -0.81
N LEU A 594 9.66 118.38 -0.49
CA LEU A 594 8.58 117.46 -0.14
C LEU A 594 7.59 117.27 -1.31
N SER A 595 7.61 118.19 -2.28
CA SER A 595 6.90 118.10 -3.55
C SER A 595 7.53 119.04 -4.59
N ASP A 596 7.04 118.95 -5.83
CA ASP A 596 7.24 119.90 -6.94
C ASP A 596 6.93 121.38 -6.61
N SER A 597 6.19 121.61 -5.53
CA SER A 597 5.53 122.87 -5.18
C SER A 597 5.88 123.36 -3.76
N LYS A 598 6.60 122.53 -2.98
CA LYS A 598 7.00 122.81 -1.60
C LYS A 598 8.46 122.43 -1.39
N CYS A 599 9.33 123.42 -1.57
CA CYS A 599 10.72 123.31 -1.17
C CYS A 599 10.86 123.45 0.35
N HIS A 600 11.77 122.68 0.96
CA HIS A 600 12.12 122.86 2.38
C HIS A 600 13.29 123.84 2.55
N GLU A 601 14.28 123.79 1.66
CA GLU A 601 15.52 124.57 1.77
C GLU A 601 15.97 125.12 0.40
N CYS A 602 16.20 126.43 0.35
CA CYS A 602 16.61 127.16 -0.86
C CYS A 602 18.14 127.14 -1.04
N LYS A 603 18.62 126.85 -2.24
CA LYS A 603 20.06 126.83 -2.53
C LYS A 603 20.70 128.20 -2.24
N ASN A 604 21.66 128.19 -1.32
CA ASN A 604 22.57 129.27 -0.97
C ASN A 604 21.94 130.59 -0.42
N ASN A 605 20.69 130.58 0.04
CA ASN A 605 20.04 131.74 0.71
C ASN A 605 20.07 133.09 -0.07
N HIS A 606 20.21 133.03 -1.40
CA HIS A 606 20.03 134.18 -2.31
C HIS A 606 18.58 134.33 -2.82
N PHE A 607 17.76 133.31 -2.60
CA PHE A 607 16.36 133.27 -2.99
C PHE A 607 15.47 132.85 -1.82
N TYR A 608 14.25 133.36 -1.79
CA TYR A 608 13.27 133.13 -0.74
C TYR A 608 11.86 132.81 -1.29
N GLY A 609 10.92 132.59 -0.37
CA GLY A 609 9.56 132.15 -0.66
C GLY A 609 9.46 130.62 -0.82
N LYS A 610 8.22 130.10 -0.79
CA LYS A 610 7.91 128.65 -0.72
C LYS A 610 8.46 127.79 -1.88
N THR A 611 8.87 128.43 -2.98
CA THR A 611 9.47 127.80 -4.16
C THR A 611 10.84 128.37 -4.52
N CYS A 612 11.48 129.14 -3.62
CA CYS A 612 12.86 129.63 -3.79
C CYS A 612 13.11 130.45 -5.08
N ASN A 613 12.14 131.28 -5.46
CA ASN A 613 12.14 132.03 -6.72
C ASN A 613 12.20 133.56 -6.58
N LEU A 614 12.07 134.12 -5.37
CA LEU A 614 12.16 135.57 -5.13
C LEU A 614 13.59 135.93 -4.71
N PRO A 615 14.30 136.85 -5.40
CA PRO A 615 15.65 137.26 -4.99
C PRO A 615 15.62 138.21 -3.79
N CYS A 616 16.62 138.11 -2.91
CA CYS A 616 16.77 138.97 -1.74
C CYS A 616 16.97 140.46 -2.10
N ASN A 617 16.61 141.39 -1.19
CA ASN A 617 16.80 142.83 -1.43
C ASN A 617 18.30 143.16 -1.61
N ALA A 618 18.61 144.00 -2.60
CA ALA A 618 19.96 144.40 -2.94
C ALA A 618 20.66 145.21 -1.82
N ALA A 619 19.90 145.90 -0.96
CA ALA A 619 20.40 146.66 0.19
C ALA A 619 20.64 145.80 1.46
N CYS A 620 20.27 144.51 1.44
CA CYS A 620 20.81 143.54 2.41
C CYS A 620 22.30 143.33 2.07
N ARG A 621 23.22 143.46 3.04
CA ARG A 621 24.63 143.18 2.79
C ARG A 621 24.82 141.75 2.26
N ASN A 622 25.65 141.59 1.22
CA ASN A 622 25.82 140.35 0.43
C ASN A 622 24.56 139.77 -0.24
N LYS A 623 23.41 140.48 -0.22
CA LYS A 623 22.15 140.05 -0.87
C LYS A 623 21.69 138.66 -0.41
N THR A 624 21.82 138.38 0.89
CA THR A 624 21.34 137.16 1.53
C THR A 624 20.15 137.45 2.45
N CYS A 625 19.17 136.56 2.43
CA CYS A 625 17.95 136.68 3.21
C CYS A 625 17.43 135.30 3.64
N ASP A 626 16.55 135.28 4.63
CA ASP A 626 15.84 134.07 5.04
C ASP A 626 14.72 133.73 4.03
N ILE A 627 14.06 132.57 4.22
CA ILE A 627 12.95 132.14 3.36
C ILE A 627 11.72 133.07 3.39
N THR A 628 11.69 134.08 4.28
CA THR A 628 10.65 135.12 4.38
C THR A 628 11.04 136.44 3.71
N GLY A 629 12.30 136.58 3.28
CA GLY A 629 12.85 137.78 2.67
C GLY A 629 13.20 138.88 3.68
N GLN A 630 13.62 138.52 4.90
CA GLN A 630 14.32 139.44 5.81
C GLN A 630 15.83 139.32 5.62
N CYS A 631 16.56 140.44 5.69
CA CYS A 631 18.00 140.44 5.53
C CYS A 631 18.66 139.64 6.67
N THR A 632 19.48 138.64 6.34
CA THR A 632 20.21 137.84 7.35
C THR A 632 21.44 138.55 7.91
N LEU A 633 21.80 139.69 7.31
CA LEU A 633 22.88 140.58 7.71
C LEU A 633 22.34 142.02 7.77
N GLU A 634 23.07 142.89 8.47
CA GLU A 634 22.74 144.33 8.55
C GLU A 634 22.83 145.05 7.19
N CYS A 635 22.30 146.27 7.15
CA CYS A 635 22.14 147.04 5.93
C CYS A 635 23.45 147.61 5.38
N GLU A 636 23.40 148.03 4.12
CA GLU A 636 24.36 148.97 3.56
C GLU A 636 24.11 150.40 4.10
N ASN A 637 25.12 151.27 4.01
CA ASN A 637 25.07 152.62 4.57
C ASN A 637 23.94 153.47 3.97
N SER A 638 23.55 154.52 4.69
CA SER A 638 22.37 155.36 4.41
C SER A 638 21.00 154.63 4.43
N LYS A 639 20.93 153.31 4.63
CA LYS A 639 19.68 152.54 4.80
C LYS A 639 19.58 151.87 6.17
N TYR A 640 18.35 151.68 6.66
CA TYR A 640 18.02 150.93 7.88
C TYR A 640 16.69 150.16 7.76
N GLY A 641 16.37 149.35 8.78
CA GLY A 641 15.18 148.47 8.84
C GLY A 641 15.53 147.00 8.55
N THR A 642 14.68 146.04 8.96
CA THR A 642 14.96 144.58 8.81
C THR A 642 14.92 144.09 7.36
N LYS A 643 14.49 144.94 6.43
CA LYS A 643 14.58 144.73 4.98
C LYS A 643 15.43 145.80 4.27
N CYS A 644 16.11 146.68 5.01
CA CYS A 644 17.02 147.70 4.51
C CYS A 644 16.41 148.63 3.44
N ASP A 645 15.17 149.03 3.67
CA ASP A 645 14.31 149.77 2.76
C ASP A 645 14.20 151.28 3.09
N GLN A 646 14.40 151.69 4.35
CA GLN A 646 14.22 153.09 4.79
C GLN A 646 15.54 153.88 4.87
N ASP A 647 15.49 155.19 4.56
CA ASP A 647 16.66 156.08 4.48
C ASP A 647 17.04 156.75 5.81
N CYS A 648 18.32 157.04 5.97
CA CYS A 648 18.87 157.76 7.13
C CYS A 648 18.61 159.28 7.10
N PRO A 649 18.70 159.98 8.24
CA PRO A 649 18.51 161.43 8.32
C PRO A 649 19.54 162.23 7.49
N VAL A 650 19.16 163.44 7.07
CA VAL A 650 20.06 164.35 6.34
C VAL A 650 21.26 164.73 7.23
N GLY A 651 22.48 164.70 6.68
CA GLY A 651 23.71 164.88 7.45
C GLY A 651 24.25 163.58 8.08
N CYS A 652 23.56 162.44 7.89
CA CYS A 652 23.89 161.17 8.53
C CYS A 652 24.25 160.05 7.54
N ARG A 653 25.53 159.63 7.55
CA ARG A 653 26.07 158.57 6.70
C ARG A 653 25.66 157.16 7.14
N SER A 654 25.51 156.95 8.45
CA SER A 654 25.08 155.69 9.03
C SER A 654 24.22 155.96 10.26
N CYS A 655 23.01 155.42 10.27
CA CYS A 655 22.02 155.59 11.33
C CYS A 655 21.53 154.23 11.83
N ARG A 656 21.08 154.18 13.09
CA ARG A 656 20.38 153.00 13.61
C ARG A 656 18.86 153.08 13.37
N ASN A 657 18.35 154.30 13.30
CA ASN A 657 16.97 154.67 12.96
C ASN A 657 16.93 156.16 12.58
N ALA A 658 15.74 156.68 12.25
CA ALA A 658 15.53 158.07 11.85
C ALA A 658 15.83 159.16 12.92
N LEU A 659 16.31 158.81 14.11
CA LEU A 659 16.66 159.76 15.18
C LEU A 659 18.10 159.58 15.72
N LEU A 660 18.66 158.37 15.65
CA LEU A 660 20.02 158.09 16.13
C LEU A 660 20.99 157.91 14.97
N CYS A 661 21.72 158.99 14.65
CA CYS A 661 22.88 158.91 13.80
C CYS A 661 24.08 158.28 14.54
N LEU A 662 24.84 157.44 13.85
CA LEU A 662 26.06 156.78 14.34
C LEU A 662 27.33 157.40 13.75
N SER A 663 27.26 157.95 12.53
CA SER A 663 28.35 158.71 11.91
C SER A 663 27.79 159.71 10.88
N CYS A 664 28.28 160.94 10.91
CA CYS A 664 27.76 162.04 10.10
C CYS A 664 28.60 162.34 8.84
N GLU A 665 28.05 163.16 7.97
CA GLU A 665 28.61 163.48 6.65
C GLU A 665 29.67 164.59 6.72
N ASP A 666 30.66 164.52 5.81
CA ASP A 666 31.81 165.42 5.82
C ASP A 666 31.40 166.89 5.58
N GLY A 667 31.87 167.78 6.47
CA GLY A 667 31.56 169.22 6.45
C GLY A 667 30.59 169.68 7.55
N PHE A 668 29.97 168.74 8.28
CA PHE A 668 29.27 169.02 9.54
C PHE A 668 30.21 168.84 10.74
N ASN A 669 29.84 169.41 11.89
CA ASN A 669 30.59 169.29 13.14
C ASN A 669 30.32 167.95 13.86
N LYS A 670 30.92 167.73 15.04
CA LYS A 670 30.77 166.48 15.81
C LYS A 670 29.35 166.21 16.35
N ASN A 671 28.50 167.23 16.43
CA ASN A 671 27.07 167.12 16.73
C ASN A 671 26.21 167.11 15.46
N CYS A 672 26.86 167.06 14.28
CA CYS A 672 26.23 167.01 12.96
C CYS A 672 25.49 168.30 12.56
N GLU A 673 25.93 169.43 13.12
CA GLU A 673 25.45 170.77 12.81
C GLU A 673 26.45 171.52 11.92
N ARG A 674 25.98 172.57 11.22
CA ARG A 674 26.75 173.30 10.20
C ARG A 674 27.54 174.46 10.83
N CYS A 675 28.74 174.78 10.33
CA CYS A 675 29.59 175.86 10.86
C CYS A 675 29.85 176.96 9.82
N ASP A 676 29.66 178.22 10.22
CA ASP A 676 29.49 179.34 9.29
C ASP A 676 30.75 180.15 8.92
N ASN A 677 31.92 179.93 9.54
CA ASN A 677 33.20 180.37 8.95
C ASN A 677 34.45 179.68 9.52
N ASN A 678 35.52 179.63 8.70
CA ASN A 678 36.34 178.42 8.60
C ASN A 678 37.79 178.53 9.13
N VAL A 679 38.05 179.38 10.14
CA VAL A 679 39.42 179.59 10.68
C VAL A 679 39.64 178.96 12.06
N THR A 680 38.64 178.98 12.95
CA THR A 680 38.73 178.36 14.29
C THR A 680 38.58 176.83 14.29
N CYS A 681 38.12 176.23 13.19
CA CYS A 681 38.04 174.77 13.04
C CYS A 681 39.42 174.09 12.85
N ARG A 682 40.53 174.85 12.73
CA ARG A 682 41.87 174.31 12.42
C ARG A 682 43.01 175.01 13.17
N LYS A 683 43.13 174.74 14.48
CA LYS A 683 44.45 174.53 15.12
C LYS A 683 44.35 173.78 16.45
N GLY A 684 45.25 172.83 16.64
CA GLY A 684 45.28 171.84 17.72
C GLY A 684 46.15 170.69 17.21
N GLU A 685 47.38 170.60 17.70
CA GLU A 685 48.47 169.97 16.94
C GLU A 685 48.71 168.50 17.31
N MET A 686 49.05 167.71 16.28
CA MET A 686 49.78 166.44 16.30
C MET A 686 49.40 165.34 17.30
N PHE A 687 48.82 164.27 16.74
CA PHE A 687 48.98 162.85 17.11
C PHE A 687 48.62 162.41 18.54
N ASP A 688 47.41 161.86 18.64
CA ASP A 688 47.17 160.45 18.94
C ASP A 688 48.11 159.74 19.92
N ASN A 689 47.54 159.37 21.06
CA ASN A 689 47.97 158.20 21.83
C ASN A 689 46.72 157.59 22.48
N ILE A 690 46.79 156.32 22.92
CA ILE A 690 45.85 155.65 23.84
C ILE A 690 44.42 155.38 23.26
N ASP A 691 43.89 154.16 23.28
CA ASP A 691 44.50 152.88 23.65
C ASP A 691 43.81 151.67 23.00
N THR A 692 44.58 150.61 22.77
CA THR A 692 44.05 149.26 22.55
C THR A 692 43.95 148.51 23.89
N ILE A 693 42.72 148.23 24.35
CA ILE A 693 42.50 147.26 25.45
C ILE A 693 41.61 146.12 24.96
N THR A 694 42.17 144.90 24.93
CA THR A 694 41.49 143.71 24.41
C THR A 694 40.98 142.76 25.48
N LYS A 695 39.72 142.34 25.30
CA LYS A 695 39.20 140.99 25.56
C LYS A 695 39.44 140.35 26.95
N LYS A 696 38.40 140.50 27.77
CA LYS A 696 37.86 139.49 28.71
C LYS A 696 36.33 139.60 28.64
N ASP A 697 35.50 138.57 28.82
CA ASP A 697 35.67 137.10 28.94
C ASP A 697 34.51 136.44 28.18
N LYS A 698 34.56 135.11 27.95
CA LYS A 698 33.37 134.24 28.12
C LYS A 698 33.72 132.75 28.12
N ASN A 699 33.21 132.05 29.14
CA ASN A 699 33.36 130.61 29.30
C ASN A 699 32.41 129.84 28.35
N VAL A 700 32.83 128.64 27.96
CA VAL A 700 31.96 127.61 27.39
C VAL A 700 31.45 126.73 28.54
N ILE A 701 30.17 126.35 28.51
CA ILE A 701 29.57 125.35 29.42
C ILE A 701 29.02 124.21 28.56
N HIS A 702 29.25 122.97 29.00
CA HIS A 702 28.72 121.76 28.35
C HIS A 702 27.20 121.61 28.53
N ALA A 703 26.54 121.05 27.52
CA ALA A 703 25.51 120.04 27.71
C ALA A 703 25.43 119.14 26.46
N GLY A 704 25.44 117.83 26.66
CA GLY A 704 25.12 116.84 25.63
C GLY A 704 23.94 115.98 26.10
N ILE A 705 23.16 115.48 25.16
CA ILE A 705 21.98 114.60 25.33
C ILE A 705 22.24 113.47 24.31
N ILE A 706 22.42 112.20 24.68
CA ILE A 706 21.50 111.24 25.33
C ILE A 706 20.40 110.78 24.35
N ASP A 707 20.02 109.51 24.47
CA ASP A 707 19.67 108.59 23.38
C ASP A 707 18.16 108.38 23.16
N ASP A 708 17.84 107.44 22.24
CA ASP A 708 16.56 106.73 22.07
C ASP A 708 15.31 107.53 21.65
N THR A 709 14.98 107.51 20.34
CA THR A 709 13.80 106.77 19.80
C THR A 709 13.76 106.72 18.27
#